data_AF-A0AAN7BGS2-F1
#
_entry.id   AF-A0AAN7BGS2-F1
#
_cell.length_a   1.000
_cell.length_b   1.000
_cell.length_c   1.000
_cell.angle_alpha   90.00
_cell.angle_beta   90.00
_cell.angle_gamma   90.00
#
_symmetry.space_group_name_H-M   'P 1'
#
loop_
_entity.id
_entity.type
_entity.pdbx_description
1 polymer ?
#
loop_
_entity_poly.entity_id
_entity_poly.type
_entity_poly.pdbx_seq_one_letter_code
_entity_poly.pdbx_strand_id
1 'polypeptide(L)'
;MEGLSISQLSRRKACDLCFVKKIKCDMIKPHCSNCKQYGAECKTTHVRRRAGQSKPKPAATTSAGVEVSPESDNTASQEKISSLETRLVRIEQQLQQVLHVASAAMMANKKNNPNTMPIDPALTTTEPSSLEDITTWLNQVSTTSPSATSSSSIESNSTIIRSLPPTHKLPPIESILPIIDHFFTHINPLIPLFTQSTMTRLLNEWYTFPSRRNNATWAAINIILALSTRLPASPIPGMHYFDSETSAPFGQYLCNAQSVLSELVTRDQDLLGLQALLGLVLLYQSLPDPRPGTVLIGAAVRLVHRLKMQSRDTIRVLYPAEEGLHRTRLFWIAYLLDKEISLRHHTPSMQLDADIDLDLPELNPGDGVGDIWSLDGRTRVNYFRLRVRLAHIHGRIYDLLYSNRSSKISKGERQGRVVRLSWLLENWRRELPEEMQPKRMRESLGRWGIVAMGSLFCSWVACMILVHGVWSYQAEWVKRVESYKRVTMHKEGEEGSRCCTTQNPPLPSAWKRCVQISRECLRLMSGIPQSDGNIWFNASALFSSAVVVLSNIREFPGHEDLEEDKKVTRYTLGLLEKIREKSVLVPIQQLQSILDELDRNAFMAIQAAQEKVEALRNRLLGAPGVLIPPRPSYMKGFYRAFRTTQPTPLTRHLFPRTILLPRPFSTTTSHNMAQEYKLKGVTSLDLKPGEKQEVEVEGLDAKVLLLNAGGTVQATGPRCTHYGAPLVKGVLGTNGKLTCPWHGACFNAKTGDVEDAPALDALPVFKTTLRDGAVYITGEVDTIKAGHRKPKFKCKAVGGDKVVVVGGGSGALGTVEGLRENGYEGPITVISNEGYYPIDRPKLSKALLTDLQKLQWRDEEWYKSGSVEFVQDEVTGVDFATKTVSVKSGGKFAYTKLVLATGGTPRVLSLQGFKVLDNIFTLRNVRDAENIKKAIGEKGKKIVIIGSSFIGMELAVATSKDNSVTVVGMEKVPLERVLGEKVGAIIQKGVEGKGVKFYMSAGVEKAEPSGSDPAKVGSVVLKDGTTLEADLVILGVGVAPATEYLKDNSVLQLEQDGSLKVDEYFSVVGLKDVYAIGDIATYPYHGPASEGKYVRIEHWNVAQKAGRIAAGHITNQTKAGLQSTFFSPVFWSALHAQLRYTGNTQGSGFDDVVIQGNPDEGKWIAYYTKGDTVVAMSSMGADPAMAQFAQLLELGKLPSKKELQDGLDILSLGPPQ
;
A
#
# COMPACT_ATOMS: atom_id res chain seq x y z
N MET A 1 28.92 -66.30 -33.73
CA MET A 1 27.75 -65.88 -34.54
C MET A 1 26.74 -65.29 -33.59
N GLU A 2 26.86 -64.00 -33.27
CA GLU A 2 26.35 -62.86 -34.06
C GLU A 2 24.85 -62.62 -33.83
N GLY A 3 24.50 -61.38 -33.47
CA GLY A 3 23.14 -60.87 -33.61
C GLY A 3 22.45 -60.29 -32.36
N LEU A 4 23.11 -59.44 -31.56
CA LEU A 4 22.41 -58.59 -30.59
C LEU A 4 21.96 -57.29 -31.27
N SER A 5 20.65 -57.11 -31.50
CA SER A 5 20.06 -55.82 -31.93
C SER A 5 19.05 -55.26 -30.92
N ILE A 6 19.52 -54.23 -30.20
CA ILE A 6 18.84 -53.00 -29.76
C ILE A 6 17.32 -53.09 -29.50
N SER A 7 16.96 -53.41 -28.27
CA SER A 7 15.62 -53.22 -27.71
C SER A 7 15.42 -51.80 -27.14
N GLN A 8 14.46 -51.09 -27.70
CA GLN A 8 13.58 -50.08 -27.07
C GLN A 8 14.23 -49.01 -26.16
N LEU A 9 14.85 -48.00 -26.79
CA LEU A 9 15.03 -46.67 -26.19
C LEU A 9 13.84 -45.77 -26.57
N SER A 10 13.03 -45.39 -25.58
CA SER A 10 11.92 -44.41 -25.70
C SER A 10 12.37 -43.15 -26.46
N ARG A 11 11.87 -42.96 -27.69
CA ARG A 11 12.04 -41.72 -28.46
C ARG A 11 11.29 -40.58 -27.76
N ARG A 12 11.90 -39.38 -27.70
CA ARG A 12 11.19 -38.16 -27.25
C ARG A 12 9.96 -37.93 -28.14
N LYS A 13 8.81 -37.57 -27.54
CA LYS A 13 7.56 -37.20 -28.24
C LYS A 13 7.63 -35.82 -28.91
N ALA A 14 8.80 -35.20 -29.01
CA ALA A 14 9.02 -33.90 -29.63
C ALA A 14 10.38 -33.85 -30.30
N CYS A 15 10.47 -33.19 -31.45
CA CYS A 15 11.74 -32.91 -32.14
C CYS A 15 12.60 -31.93 -31.32
N ASP A 16 13.89 -31.85 -31.65
CA ASP A 16 14.89 -31.12 -30.86
C ASP A 16 14.58 -29.63 -30.75
N LEU A 17 14.14 -29.00 -31.86
CA LEU A 17 13.72 -27.60 -31.84
C LEU A 17 12.55 -27.39 -30.88
N CYS A 18 11.49 -28.20 -31.01
CA CYS A 18 10.30 -28.07 -30.17
C CYS A 18 10.65 -28.34 -28.70
N PHE A 19 11.53 -29.30 -28.43
CA PHE A 19 12.00 -29.59 -27.08
C PHE A 19 12.82 -28.44 -26.48
N VAL A 20 13.77 -27.87 -27.24
CA VAL A 20 14.61 -26.75 -26.79
C VAL A 20 13.79 -25.47 -26.60
N LYS A 21 12.86 -25.21 -27.52
CA LYS A 21 11.92 -24.07 -27.44
C LYS A 21 10.78 -24.31 -26.44
N LYS A 22 10.68 -25.51 -25.84
CA LYS A 22 9.60 -25.95 -24.95
C LYS A 22 8.19 -25.75 -25.53
N ILE A 23 8.03 -25.95 -26.83
CA ILE A 23 6.74 -25.88 -27.54
C ILE A 23 6.26 -27.29 -27.91
N LYS A 24 4.94 -27.48 -27.97
CA LYS A 24 4.33 -28.78 -28.26
C LYS A 24 4.59 -29.17 -29.72
N CYS A 25 5.30 -30.26 -29.93
CA CYS A 25 5.56 -30.81 -31.26
C CYS A 25 4.35 -31.62 -31.74
N ASP A 26 3.84 -31.33 -32.94
CA ASP A 26 2.75 -32.09 -33.55
C ASP A 26 3.21 -33.38 -34.25
N MET A 27 4.53 -33.58 -34.38
CA MET A 27 5.17 -34.79 -34.92
C MET A 27 4.81 -35.13 -36.38
N ILE A 28 4.28 -34.18 -37.13
CA ILE A 28 3.99 -34.34 -38.57
C ILE A 28 5.32 -34.56 -39.32
N LYS A 29 5.33 -35.49 -40.29
CA LYS A 29 6.51 -35.81 -41.12
C LYS A 29 6.32 -35.28 -42.55
N PRO A 30 7.37 -34.81 -43.23
CA PRO A 30 8.78 -34.83 -42.81
C PRO A 30 9.18 -33.73 -41.81
N HIS A 31 8.35 -32.69 -41.63
CA HIS A 31 8.62 -31.57 -40.74
C HIS A 31 7.38 -31.23 -39.92
N CYS A 32 7.54 -31.09 -38.60
CA CYS A 32 6.46 -30.64 -37.72
C CYS A 32 6.08 -29.18 -38.05
N SER A 33 4.84 -28.77 -37.79
CA SER A 33 4.38 -27.43 -38.22
C SER A 33 5.24 -26.31 -37.64
N ASN A 34 5.71 -26.50 -36.40
CA ASN A 34 6.63 -25.57 -35.76
C ASN A 34 7.99 -25.53 -36.49
N CYS A 35 8.62 -26.67 -36.78
CA CYS A 35 9.89 -26.70 -37.52
C CYS A 35 9.75 -26.07 -38.91
N LYS A 36 8.61 -26.26 -39.58
CA LYS A 36 8.30 -25.63 -40.87
C LYS A 36 8.17 -24.11 -40.73
N GLN A 37 7.47 -23.64 -39.70
CA GLN A 37 7.30 -22.22 -39.39
C GLN A 37 8.61 -21.53 -38.99
N TYR A 38 9.49 -22.25 -38.28
CA TYR A 38 10.79 -21.74 -37.87
C TYR A 38 11.90 -21.97 -38.92
N GLY A 39 11.58 -22.52 -40.09
CA GLY A 39 12.56 -22.79 -41.16
C GLY A 39 13.71 -23.70 -40.72
N ALA A 40 13.46 -24.60 -39.76
CA ALA A 40 14.49 -25.39 -39.10
C ALA A 40 14.29 -26.89 -39.34
N GLU A 41 15.40 -27.63 -39.42
CA GLU A 41 15.38 -29.06 -39.71
C GLU A 41 14.74 -29.87 -38.56
N CYS A 42 13.75 -30.71 -38.88
CA CYS A 42 12.94 -31.42 -37.89
C CYS A 42 13.58 -32.75 -37.47
N LYS A 43 14.64 -32.69 -36.65
CA LYS A 43 15.39 -33.84 -36.13
C LYS A 43 15.06 -34.17 -34.68
N THR A 44 15.21 -35.44 -34.28
CA THR A 44 15.03 -35.90 -32.89
C THR A 44 16.27 -36.65 -32.44
N THR A 45 17.07 -36.08 -31.54
CA THR A 45 18.29 -36.70 -30.99
C THR A 45 18.03 -37.42 -29.66
N HIS A 46 18.66 -38.58 -29.50
CA HIS A 46 18.59 -39.38 -28.28
C HIS A 46 19.60 -38.87 -27.25
N VAL A 47 19.16 -38.46 -26.04
CA VAL A 47 20.06 -38.05 -24.94
C VAL A 47 19.75 -38.83 -23.66
N ARG A 48 20.77 -39.52 -23.11
CA ARG A 48 20.77 -40.27 -21.83
C ARG A 48 20.81 -39.30 -20.62
N ARG A 49 20.02 -39.58 -19.56
CA ARG A 49 20.14 -38.92 -18.24
C ARG A 49 21.41 -39.40 -17.51
N ARG A 50 22.24 -38.49 -16.98
CA ARG A 50 23.26 -38.83 -15.97
C ARG A 50 22.67 -38.67 -14.57
N ALA A 51 22.77 -39.71 -13.75
CA ALA A 51 22.38 -39.76 -12.35
C ALA A 51 23.40 -39.03 -11.45
N GLY A 52 22.93 -38.53 -10.30
CA GLY A 52 23.75 -37.80 -9.33
C GLY A 52 24.83 -38.67 -8.69
N GLN A 53 25.95 -38.04 -8.35
CA GLN A 53 27.00 -38.65 -7.52
C GLN A 53 27.17 -37.84 -6.23
N SER A 54 27.09 -38.58 -5.13
CA SER A 54 27.39 -38.21 -3.75
C SER A 54 28.86 -37.82 -3.56
N LYS A 55 29.12 -36.78 -2.77
CA LYS A 55 30.47 -36.47 -2.25
C LYS A 55 30.87 -37.46 -1.15
N PRO A 56 32.11 -38.00 -1.12
CA PRO A 56 32.65 -38.69 0.04
C PRO A 56 33.33 -37.71 1.03
N LYS A 57 33.34 -38.09 2.32
CA LYS A 57 34.09 -37.43 3.42
C LYS A 57 35.60 -37.76 3.36
N PRO A 58 36.47 -36.93 3.96
CA PRO A 58 37.93 -37.02 3.81
C PRO A 58 38.58 -37.96 4.86
N ALA A 59 39.68 -38.61 4.46
CA ALA A 59 40.60 -39.31 5.34
C ALA A 59 41.97 -38.59 5.38
N ALA A 60 42.67 -38.79 6.50
CA ALA A 60 43.69 -37.92 7.07
C ALA A 60 45.15 -38.18 6.62
N THR A 61 46.01 -37.17 6.91
CA THR A 61 47.48 -37.19 7.16
C THR A 61 48.37 -37.58 5.96
N THR A 62 49.45 -36.86 5.60
CA THR A 62 50.62 -36.43 6.41
C THR A 62 51.38 -35.22 5.81
N SER A 63 52.24 -34.65 6.65
CA SER A 63 53.18 -33.51 6.54
C SER A 63 54.16 -33.48 5.36
N ALA A 64 54.45 -32.28 4.82
CA ALA A 64 55.76 -31.59 4.94
C ALA A 64 55.90 -30.42 3.91
N GLY A 65 56.24 -29.22 4.42
CA GLY A 65 57.23 -28.30 3.84
C GLY A 65 56.91 -27.46 2.58
N VAL A 66 57.19 -26.16 2.73
CA VAL A 66 57.65 -25.16 1.73
C VAL A 66 56.63 -24.11 1.27
N GLU A 67 57.11 -22.86 1.33
CA GLU A 67 56.48 -21.55 1.15
C GLU A 67 56.17 -21.16 -0.31
N VAL A 68 55.04 -20.44 -0.47
CA VAL A 68 54.68 -19.37 -1.45
C VAL A 68 54.34 -19.74 -2.91
N SER A 69 53.04 -19.62 -3.27
CA SER A 69 52.47 -18.76 -4.35
C SER A 69 51.01 -19.16 -4.69
N PRO A 70 49.99 -18.26 -4.68
CA PRO A 70 48.65 -18.59 -5.12
C PRO A 70 48.32 -17.91 -6.47
N GLU A 71 48.65 -18.56 -7.58
CA GLU A 71 48.02 -18.31 -8.87
C GLU A 71 47.76 -19.65 -9.56
N SER A 72 46.48 -20.03 -9.68
CA SER A 72 45.89 -20.84 -10.77
C SER A 72 44.70 -21.68 -10.30
N ASP A 73 43.57 -21.04 -10.01
CA ASP A 73 42.26 -21.74 -10.17
C ASP A 73 41.07 -20.81 -10.45
N ASN A 74 41.34 -19.55 -10.81
CA ASN A 74 40.31 -18.55 -11.14
C ASN A 74 40.18 -18.28 -12.65
N THR A 75 41.10 -18.80 -13.46
CA THR A 75 41.22 -18.49 -14.89
C THR A 75 40.11 -19.12 -15.74
N ALA A 76 39.70 -20.37 -15.48
CA ALA A 76 38.68 -21.04 -16.29
C ALA A 76 37.26 -20.45 -16.14
N SER A 77 36.97 -19.82 -15.00
CA SER A 77 35.67 -19.15 -14.75
C SER A 77 35.67 -17.69 -15.21
N GLN A 78 36.79 -16.99 -15.11
CA GLN A 78 36.95 -15.63 -15.63
C GLN A 78 37.07 -15.58 -17.16
N GLU A 79 37.70 -16.56 -17.81
CA GLU A 79 37.76 -16.65 -19.28
C GLU A 79 36.38 -16.88 -19.89
N LYS A 80 35.50 -17.62 -19.21
CA LYS A 80 34.13 -17.88 -19.69
C LYS A 80 33.23 -16.65 -19.57
N ILE A 81 33.45 -15.82 -18.56
CA ILE A 81 32.73 -14.55 -18.36
C ILE A 81 33.25 -13.49 -19.35
N SER A 82 34.57 -13.36 -19.49
CA SER A 82 35.21 -12.49 -20.50
C SER A 82 34.81 -12.86 -21.93
N SER A 83 34.71 -14.16 -22.26
CA SER A 83 34.24 -14.64 -23.57
C SER A 83 32.79 -14.26 -23.86
N LEU A 84 31.91 -14.28 -22.85
CA LEU A 84 30.50 -13.89 -22.98
C LEU A 84 30.33 -12.37 -23.09
N GLU A 85 31.13 -11.60 -22.36
CA GLU A 85 31.15 -10.14 -22.44
C GLU A 85 31.70 -9.66 -23.79
N THR A 86 32.76 -10.30 -24.30
CA THR A 86 33.32 -10.01 -25.62
C THR A 86 32.32 -10.34 -26.74
N ARG A 87 31.52 -11.40 -26.60
CA ARG A 87 30.44 -11.73 -27.55
C ARG A 87 29.29 -10.71 -27.51
N LEU A 88 28.96 -10.17 -26.34
CA LEU A 88 27.90 -9.17 -26.19
C LEU A 88 28.29 -7.85 -26.87
N VAL A 89 29.50 -7.38 -26.63
CA VAL A 89 30.04 -6.15 -27.26
C VAL A 89 30.12 -6.29 -28.78
N ARG A 90 30.47 -7.48 -29.28
CA ARG A 90 30.53 -7.76 -30.72
C ARG A 90 29.15 -7.75 -31.39
N ILE A 91 28.11 -8.21 -30.69
CA ILE A 91 26.71 -8.17 -31.16
C ILE A 91 26.19 -6.72 -31.17
N GLU A 92 26.52 -5.94 -30.14
CA GLU A 92 26.12 -4.52 -30.06
C GLU A 92 26.80 -3.66 -31.14
N GLN A 93 28.08 -3.90 -31.44
CA GLN A 93 28.78 -3.25 -32.57
C GLN A 93 28.21 -3.65 -33.93
N GLN A 94 27.85 -4.93 -34.12
CA GLN A 94 27.21 -5.39 -35.37
C GLN A 94 25.82 -4.75 -35.57
N LEU A 95 25.04 -4.55 -34.51
CA LEU A 95 23.75 -3.85 -34.59
C LEU A 95 23.90 -2.37 -34.95
N GLN A 96 24.92 -1.68 -34.41
CA GLN A 96 25.20 -0.29 -34.77
C GLN A 96 25.65 -0.13 -36.23
N GLN A 97 26.41 -1.10 -36.75
CA GLN A 97 26.88 -1.07 -38.14
C GLN A 97 25.75 -1.30 -39.16
N VAL A 98 24.78 -2.17 -38.84
CA VAL A 98 23.56 -2.38 -39.65
C VAL A 98 22.68 -1.13 -39.67
N LEU A 99 22.55 -0.43 -38.54
CA LEU A 99 21.81 0.83 -38.45
C LEU A 99 22.47 1.97 -39.26
N HIS A 100 23.80 2.01 -39.31
CA HIS A 100 24.53 3.02 -40.09
C HIS A 100 24.39 2.80 -41.61
N VAL A 101 24.49 1.55 -42.09
CA VAL A 101 24.32 1.19 -43.51
C VAL A 101 22.89 1.47 -43.99
N ALA A 102 21.88 1.20 -43.15
CA ALA A 102 20.48 1.53 -43.47
C ALA A 102 20.23 3.04 -43.59
N SER A 103 20.88 3.85 -42.75
CA SER A 103 20.76 5.32 -42.80
C SER A 103 21.47 5.95 -44.01
N ALA A 104 22.59 5.39 -44.46
CA ALA A 104 23.31 5.84 -45.66
C ALA A 104 22.56 5.49 -46.95
N ALA A 105 21.90 4.32 -47.01
CA ALA A 105 21.08 3.91 -48.16
C ALA A 105 19.84 4.81 -48.35
N MET A 106 19.25 5.33 -47.27
CA MET A 106 18.12 6.26 -47.35
C MET A 106 18.51 7.68 -47.80
N MET A 107 19.76 8.11 -47.61
CA MET A 107 20.23 9.42 -48.08
C MET A 107 20.62 9.45 -49.56
N ALA A 108 20.96 8.29 -50.15
CA ALA A 108 21.27 8.18 -51.58
C ALA A 108 20.01 8.26 -52.48
N ASN A 109 18.84 7.89 -51.96
CA ASN A 109 17.60 7.79 -52.76
C ASN A 109 16.83 9.13 -52.91
N LYS A 110 17.38 10.23 -52.37
CA LYS A 110 16.74 11.56 -52.38
C LYS A 110 17.29 12.52 -53.45
N LYS A 111 18.17 12.06 -54.34
CA LYS A 111 18.83 12.90 -55.36
C LYS A 111 18.26 12.80 -56.78
N ASN A 112 17.32 11.89 -57.08
CA ASN A 112 16.77 11.76 -58.43
C ASN A 112 15.24 11.90 -58.44
N ASN A 113 14.77 13.12 -58.73
CA ASN A 113 13.79 13.48 -59.79
C ASN A 113 12.77 14.56 -59.32
N PRO A 114 12.67 15.72 -60.01
CA PRO A 114 11.75 16.81 -59.69
C PRO A 114 10.50 16.78 -60.58
N ASN A 115 9.34 17.22 -60.06
CA ASN A 115 8.43 18.20 -60.68
C ASN A 115 7.00 18.15 -60.14
N THR A 116 6.43 19.35 -60.13
CA THR A 116 5.17 19.84 -59.56
C THR A 116 3.98 19.84 -60.54
N MET A 117 2.78 19.55 -60.00
CA MET A 117 1.41 20.04 -60.32
C MET A 117 0.79 19.69 -61.70
N PRO A 118 -0.56 19.78 -61.94
CA PRO A 118 -1.65 20.37 -61.12
C PRO A 118 -2.94 19.52 -61.00
N ILE A 119 -3.87 19.86 -60.09
CA ILE A 119 -5.29 19.44 -60.20
C ILE A 119 -6.22 20.60 -59.79
N ASP A 120 -7.24 20.80 -60.63
CA ASP A 120 -8.31 21.81 -60.62
C ASP A 120 -9.53 21.35 -59.76
N PRO A 121 -10.43 22.26 -59.34
CA PRO A 121 -11.35 22.10 -58.23
C PRO A 121 -12.76 21.71 -58.68
N ALA A 122 -13.43 20.85 -57.89
CA ALA A 122 -14.88 20.87 -57.78
C ALA A 122 -15.35 20.09 -56.55
N LEU A 123 -16.35 20.67 -55.88
CA LEU A 123 -17.25 20.08 -54.89
C LEU A 123 -16.73 19.97 -53.44
N THR A 124 -16.75 21.16 -52.84
CA THR A 124 -16.84 21.47 -51.42
C THR A 124 -18.11 20.92 -50.76
N THR A 125 -17.94 20.24 -49.63
CA THR A 125 -18.72 20.46 -48.40
C THR A 125 -17.73 20.45 -47.25
N THR A 126 -17.37 21.63 -46.75
CA THR A 126 -16.35 21.83 -45.74
C THR A 126 -16.87 21.50 -44.34
N GLU A 127 -16.27 20.49 -43.70
CA GLU A 127 -16.22 20.39 -42.24
C GLU A 127 -15.27 21.47 -41.68
N PRO A 128 -15.54 22.05 -40.50
CA PRO A 128 -14.66 23.03 -39.89
C PRO A 128 -13.37 22.35 -39.41
N SER A 129 -12.24 22.77 -39.95
CA SER A 129 -10.92 22.15 -39.73
C SER A 129 -10.08 22.88 -38.68
N SER A 130 -10.55 24.01 -38.14
CA SER A 130 -9.81 24.83 -37.17
C SER A 130 -10.67 25.36 -36.01
N LEU A 131 -10.02 25.70 -34.89
CA LEU A 131 -10.65 26.31 -33.71
C LEU A 131 -11.17 27.74 -33.97
N GLU A 132 -10.63 28.44 -34.98
CA GLU A 132 -11.07 29.78 -35.39
C GLU A 132 -12.44 29.76 -36.09
N ASP A 133 -12.75 28.69 -36.83
CA ASP A 133 -14.03 28.51 -37.53
C ASP A 133 -15.23 28.37 -36.57
N ILE A 134 -15.00 27.78 -35.39
CA ILE A 134 -16.03 27.55 -34.36
C ILE A 134 -16.47 28.86 -33.72
N THR A 135 -15.53 29.79 -33.50
CA THR A 135 -15.80 31.11 -32.91
C THR A 135 -16.66 31.96 -33.86
N THR A 136 -16.44 31.81 -35.17
CA THR A 136 -17.19 32.51 -36.22
C THR A 136 -18.62 31.93 -36.38
N TRP A 137 -18.77 30.61 -36.24
CA TRP A 137 -20.06 29.93 -36.31
C TRP A 137 -20.99 30.22 -35.11
N LEU A 138 -20.47 30.23 -33.88
CA LEU A 138 -21.27 30.49 -32.67
C LEU A 138 -21.90 31.89 -32.65
N ASN A 139 -21.24 32.88 -33.24
CA ASN A 139 -21.77 34.24 -33.39
C ASN A 139 -22.96 34.31 -34.37
N GLN A 140 -23.14 33.32 -35.25
CA GLN A 140 -24.23 33.28 -36.22
C GLN A 140 -25.51 32.57 -35.71
N VAL A 141 -25.42 31.76 -34.66
CA VAL A 141 -26.53 30.92 -34.17
C VAL A 141 -27.42 31.65 -33.14
N SER A 142 -27.07 32.88 -32.73
CA SER A 142 -27.82 33.65 -31.72
C SER A 142 -29.08 34.37 -32.23
N THR A 143 -29.46 34.19 -33.50
CA THR A 143 -30.69 34.80 -34.05
C THR A 143 -31.46 33.79 -34.88
N THR A 144 -32.48 33.15 -34.28
CA THR A 144 -33.80 32.79 -34.86
C THR A 144 -34.46 31.64 -34.06
N SER A 145 -35.65 31.92 -33.50
CA SER A 145 -36.75 30.95 -33.35
C SER A 145 -37.68 31.15 -34.56
N PRO A 146 -38.52 30.20 -35.06
CA PRO A 146 -39.48 29.41 -34.25
C PRO A 146 -39.96 28.02 -34.83
N SER A 147 -40.90 27.43 -34.09
CA SER A 147 -42.12 26.65 -34.52
C SER A 147 -42.04 25.16 -34.93
N ALA A 148 -43.05 24.45 -34.43
CA ALA A 148 -43.28 23.00 -34.44
C ALA A 148 -43.96 22.45 -35.70
N THR A 149 -43.87 21.13 -35.93
CA THR A 149 -44.98 20.27 -36.39
C THR A 149 -44.65 18.78 -36.27
N SER A 150 -45.69 18.01 -35.97
CA SER A 150 -45.76 16.59 -35.61
C SER A 150 -45.66 15.60 -36.78
N SER A 151 -45.10 14.41 -36.55
CA SER A 151 -45.66 13.14 -37.08
C SER A 151 -45.11 11.92 -36.32
N SER A 152 -45.94 10.89 -36.25
CA SER A 152 -45.98 9.80 -35.28
C SER A 152 -45.45 8.45 -35.80
N SER A 153 -45.21 7.53 -34.84
CA SER A 153 -45.15 6.05 -34.95
C SER A 153 -43.76 5.46 -35.29
N ILE A 154 -43.19 4.41 -34.67
CA ILE A 154 -43.69 3.28 -33.86
C ILE A 154 -42.61 2.88 -32.82
N GLU A 155 -43.05 2.48 -31.62
CA GLU A 155 -42.23 1.97 -30.52
C GLU A 155 -41.61 0.58 -30.79
N SER A 156 -40.38 0.37 -30.31
CA SER A 156 -39.93 -0.93 -29.81
C SER A 156 -39.00 -0.74 -28.61
N ASN A 157 -39.46 -1.19 -27.45
CA ASN A 157 -38.78 -1.16 -26.16
C ASN A 157 -37.48 -1.99 -26.17
N SER A 158 -36.34 -1.34 -25.95
CA SER A 158 -35.25 -1.93 -25.15
C SER A 158 -34.25 -0.87 -24.63
N THR A 159 -33.97 -0.97 -23.34
CA THR A 159 -32.87 -0.33 -22.59
C THR A 159 -33.12 1.10 -22.08
N ILE A 160 -33.32 1.18 -20.76
CA ILE A 160 -33.37 2.41 -19.95
C ILE A 160 -32.14 3.27 -20.27
N ILE A 161 -32.36 4.33 -21.05
CA ILE A 161 -31.41 5.43 -21.24
C ILE A 161 -31.33 6.16 -19.90
N ARG A 162 -30.23 5.97 -19.18
CA ARG A 162 -29.91 6.71 -17.96
C ARG A 162 -29.55 8.13 -18.38
N SER A 163 -30.53 9.04 -18.39
CA SER A 163 -30.28 10.48 -18.55
C SER A 163 -29.28 10.95 -17.49
N LEU A 164 -28.22 11.66 -17.89
CA LEU A 164 -27.24 12.23 -16.95
C LEU A 164 -27.96 13.11 -15.91
N PRO A 165 -27.51 13.11 -14.64
CA PRO A 165 -27.98 14.07 -13.63
C PRO A 165 -27.88 15.52 -14.15
N PRO A 166 -28.80 16.42 -13.75
CA PRO A 166 -28.88 17.80 -14.25
C PRO A 166 -27.68 18.72 -13.89
N THR A 167 -26.56 18.17 -13.40
CA THR A 167 -25.45 18.90 -12.77
C THR A 167 -24.12 18.85 -13.54
N HIS A 168 -24.00 18.11 -14.65
CA HIS A 168 -22.77 18.07 -15.47
C HIS A 168 -22.64 19.34 -16.34
N LYS A 169 -22.37 20.48 -15.70
CA LYS A 169 -22.13 21.77 -16.38
C LYS A 169 -20.64 21.94 -16.69
N LEU A 170 -20.33 22.46 -17.87
CA LEU A 170 -19.01 22.99 -18.22
C LEU A 170 -19.12 24.53 -18.30
N PRO A 171 -18.02 25.28 -18.08
CA PRO A 171 -18.00 26.72 -18.31
C PRO A 171 -18.36 27.07 -19.78
N PRO A 172 -18.71 28.33 -20.10
CA PRO A 172 -18.94 28.77 -21.48
C PRO A 172 -17.75 28.39 -22.38
N ILE A 173 -18.03 27.99 -23.62
CA ILE A 173 -17.00 27.46 -24.52
C ILE A 173 -15.86 28.48 -24.71
N GLU A 174 -16.18 29.76 -24.82
CA GLU A 174 -15.25 30.88 -24.98
C GLU A 174 -14.23 30.96 -23.83
N SER A 175 -14.64 30.56 -22.63
CA SER A 175 -13.78 30.59 -21.44
C SER A 175 -12.81 29.40 -21.36
N ILE A 176 -13.11 28.28 -22.03
CA ILE A 176 -12.28 27.07 -21.98
C ILE A 176 -11.44 26.87 -23.24
N LEU A 177 -11.78 27.48 -24.37
CA LEU A 177 -11.00 27.38 -25.61
C LEU A 177 -9.52 27.76 -25.43
N PRO A 178 -9.15 28.86 -24.75
CA PRO A 178 -7.73 29.17 -24.52
C PRO A 178 -6.99 28.11 -23.68
N ILE A 179 -7.70 27.44 -22.76
CA ILE A 179 -7.15 26.40 -21.89
C ILE A 179 -6.93 25.09 -22.67
N ILE A 180 -7.85 24.77 -23.58
CA ILE A 180 -7.76 23.62 -24.48
C ILE A 180 -6.66 23.83 -25.52
N ASP A 181 -6.56 25.03 -26.10
CA ASP A 181 -5.47 25.39 -27.01
C ASP A 181 -4.11 25.27 -26.31
N HIS A 182 -4.00 25.79 -25.09
CA HIS A 182 -2.79 25.63 -24.28
C HIS A 182 -2.42 24.14 -24.07
N PHE A 183 -3.40 23.27 -23.85
CA PHE A 183 -3.17 21.82 -23.70
C PHE A 183 -2.56 21.21 -24.96
N PHE A 184 -3.15 21.47 -26.13
CA PHE A 184 -2.69 20.88 -27.39
C PHE A 184 -1.38 21.49 -27.89
N THR A 185 -1.10 22.75 -27.54
CA THR A 185 0.14 23.43 -27.90
C THR A 185 1.30 23.07 -26.99
N HIS A 186 1.05 22.81 -25.70
CA HIS A 186 2.11 22.67 -24.69
C HIS A 186 2.02 21.45 -23.78
N ILE A 187 1.03 20.57 -23.80
CA ILE A 187 1.01 19.41 -22.89
C ILE A 187 0.92 18.13 -23.70
N ASN A 188 -0.08 18.06 -24.56
CA ASN A 188 -0.31 16.93 -25.44
C ASN A 188 0.89 16.57 -26.34
N PRO A 189 1.71 17.53 -26.84
CA PRO A 189 2.88 17.17 -27.63
C PRO A 189 3.94 16.37 -26.84
N LEU A 190 4.03 16.48 -25.52
CA LEU A 190 4.97 15.64 -24.72
C LEU A 190 4.39 14.27 -24.40
N ILE A 191 3.10 14.26 -24.09
CA ILE A 191 2.34 13.11 -23.62
C ILE A 191 1.05 13.10 -24.44
N PRO A 192 1.06 12.47 -25.64
CA PRO A 192 -0.04 12.52 -26.59
C PRO A 192 -1.24 11.69 -26.11
N LEU A 193 -1.95 12.25 -25.15
CA LEU A 193 -3.08 11.62 -24.46
C LEU A 193 -4.36 11.71 -25.28
N PHE A 194 -4.57 12.81 -26.01
CA PHE A 194 -5.74 13.04 -26.86
C PHE A 194 -5.34 13.42 -28.28
N THR A 195 -6.23 13.18 -29.24
CA THR A 195 -6.10 13.72 -30.61
C THR A 195 -6.90 15.00 -30.70
N GLN A 196 -6.31 16.06 -31.28
CA GLN A 196 -6.96 17.37 -31.38
C GLN A 196 -8.25 17.31 -32.20
N SER A 197 -8.24 16.64 -33.35
CA SER A 197 -9.42 16.45 -34.21
C SER A 197 -10.59 15.81 -33.46
N THR A 198 -10.32 14.72 -32.72
CA THR A 198 -11.33 14.02 -31.91
C THR A 198 -11.85 14.92 -30.78
N MET A 199 -10.96 15.66 -30.10
CA MET A 199 -11.37 16.53 -29.00
C MET A 199 -12.20 17.72 -29.48
N THR A 200 -11.84 18.35 -30.59
CA THR A 200 -12.61 19.44 -31.21
C THR A 200 -14.02 18.98 -31.56
N ARG A 201 -14.15 17.78 -32.16
CA ARG A 201 -15.45 17.17 -32.44
C ARG A 201 -16.27 16.94 -31.18
N LEU A 202 -15.66 16.31 -30.16
CA LEU A 202 -16.32 16.05 -28.88
C LEU A 202 -16.78 17.34 -28.17
N LEU A 203 -15.98 18.41 -28.28
CA LEU A 203 -16.31 19.72 -27.71
C LEU A 203 -17.51 20.35 -28.43
N ASN A 204 -17.48 20.36 -29.77
CA ASN A 204 -18.61 20.88 -30.56
C ASN A 204 -19.89 20.09 -30.28
N GLU A 205 -19.81 18.75 -30.29
CA GLU A 205 -20.95 17.89 -29.96
C GLU A 205 -21.51 18.18 -28.55
N TRP A 206 -20.64 18.44 -27.57
CA TRP A 206 -21.05 18.74 -26.19
C TRP A 206 -21.87 20.03 -26.05
N TYR A 207 -21.45 21.11 -26.72
CA TYR A 207 -22.13 22.40 -26.65
C TYR A 207 -23.35 22.48 -27.57
N THR A 208 -23.29 21.85 -28.74
CA THR A 208 -24.33 21.90 -29.77
C THR A 208 -25.47 20.90 -29.52
N PHE A 209 -25.18 19.71 -29.00
CA PHE A 209 -26.17 18.63 -28.84
C PHE A 209 -26.26 18.13 -27.38
N PRO A 210 -27.02 18.81 -26.50
CA PRO A 210 -27.17 18.40 -25.10
C PRO A 210 -27.65 16.95 -24.89
N SER A 211 -28.41 16.40 -25.85
CA SER A 211 -28.91 15.02 -25.82
C SER A 211 -27.84 13.95 -26.07
N ARG A 212 -26.67 14.31 -26.61
CA ARG A 212 -25.56 13.39 -26.91
C ARG A 212 -24.44 13.40 -25.86
N ARG A 213 -24.63 14.16 -24.76
CA ARG A 213 -23.64 14.27 -23.68
C ARG A 213 -23.45 12.93 -22.97
N ASN A 214 -22.20 12.58 -22.69
CA ASN A 214 -21.85 11.38 -21.94
C ASN A 214 -20.72 11.64 -20.93
N ASN A 215 -20.62 10.78 -19.92
CA ASN A 215 -19.69 10.95 -18.80
C ASN A 215 -18.21 10.84 -19.21
N ALA A 216 -17.88 10.04 -20.23
CA ALA A 216 -16.51 9.90 -20.71
C ALA A 216 -16.01 11.17 -21.41
N THR A 217 -16.83 11.77 -22.27
CA THR A 217 -16.55 13.07 -22.91
C THR A 217 -16.42 14.17 -21.86
N TRP A 218 -17.34 14.21 -20.89
CA TRP A 218 -17.28 15.18 -19.81
C TRP A 218 -16.00 15.05 -18.96
N ALA A 219 -15.63 13.82 -18.59
CA ALA A 219 -14.40 13.56 -17.86
C ALA A 219 -13.15 13.95 -18.67
N ALA A 220 -13.11 13.61 -19.96
CA ALA A 220 -12.00 13.94 -20.85
C ALA A 220 -11.77 15.46 -20.95
N ILE A 221 -12.85 16.25 -21.09
CA ILE A 221 -12.75 17.71 -21.12
C ILE A 221 -12.24 18.23 -19.78
N ASN A 222 -12.80 17.79 -18.66
CA ASN A 222 -12.34 18.20 -17.32
C ASN A 222 -10.87 17.83 -17.06
N ILE A 223 -10.39 16.70 -17.58
CA ILE A 223 -8.98 16.31 -17.48
C ILE A 223 -8.07 17.26 -18.23
N ILE A 224 -8.44 17.67 -19.45
CA ILE A 224 -7.69 18.68 -20.21
C ILE A 224 -7.61 19.98 -19.42
N LEU A 225 -8.75 20.45 -18.89
CA LEU A 225 -8.80 21.68 -18.10
C LEU A 225 -7.96 21.57 -16.81
N ALA A 226 -8.03 20.43 -16.13
CA ALA A 226 -7.23 20.17 -14.93
C ALA A 226 -5.73 20.10 -15.23
N LEU A 227 -5.31 19.44 -16.32
CA LEU A 227 -3.89 19.33 -16.69
C LEU A 227 -3.32 20.71 -17.07
N SER A 228 -4.03 21.49 -17.89
CA SER A 228 -3.61 22.83 -18.30
C SER A 228 -3.52 23.83 -17.13
N THR A 229 -4.42 23.71 -16.15
CA THR A 229 -4.42 24.60 -14.98
C THR A 229 -3.43 24.15 -13.91
N ARG A 230 -3.13 22.85 -13.79
CA ARG A 230 -2.19 22.30 -12.81
C ARG A 230 -0.73 22.41 -13.24
N LEU A 231 -0.47 22.31 -14.54
CA LEU A 231 0.87 22.35 -15.13
C LEU A 231 1.03 23.54 -16.08
N PRO A 232 0.73 24.80 -15.66
CA PRO A 232 0.85 25.94 -16.56
C PRO A 232 2.33 26.18 -16.86
N ALA A 233 2.72 26.03 -18.12
CA ALA A 233 4.08 26.31 -18.57
C ALA A 233 4.31 27.82 -18.79
N SER A 234 3.24 28.56 -19.05
CA SER A 234 3.19 30.01 -19.29
C SER A 234 1.81 30.53 -18.86
N PRO A 235 1.65 31.84 -18.58
CA PRO A 235 0.32 32.40 -18.38
C PRO A 235 -0.56 32.11 -19.61
N ILE A 236 -1.72 31.50 -19.39
CA ILE A 236 -2.76 31.33 -20.42
C ILE A 236 -3.37 32.72 -20.70
N PRO A 237 -3.40 33.18 -21.97
CA PRO A 237 -4.05 34.44 -22.33
C PRO A 237 -5.48 34.51 -21.81
N GLY A 238 -5.87 35.63 -21.20
CA GLY A 238 -7.21 35.83 -20.63
C GLY A 238 -7.45 35.23 -19.23
N MET A 239 -6.48 34.53 -18.64
CA MET A 239 -6.56 34.06 -17.24
C MET A 239 -5.80 34.97 -16.28
N HIS A 240 -6.45 35.40 -15.19
CA HIS A 240 -5.80 36.12 -14.09
C HIS A 240 -5.09 35.13 -13.14
N TYR A 241 -3.76 35.19 -13.10
CA TYR A 241 -2.91 34.31 -12.27
C TYR A 241 -2.55 34.89 -10.89
N PHE A 242 -3.01 36.10 -10.58
CA PHE A 242 -2.62 36.86 -9.39
C PHE A 242 -3.85 37.29 -8.59
N ASP A 243 -4.55 36.33 -8.00
CA ASP A 243 -5.25 36.50 -6.73
C ASP A 243 -5.30 35.14 -6.04
N SER A 244 -4.71 35.06 -4.85
CA SER A 244 -4.46 33.82 -4.11
C SER A 244 -5.73 33.14 -3.56
N GLU A 245 -6.92 33.64 -3.88
CA GLU A 245 -8.21 33.06 -3.51
C GLU A 245 -8.99 32.47 -4.71
N THR A 246 -8.57 32.73 -5.95
CA THR A 246 -9.22 32.20 -7.18
C THR A 246 -8.41 31.12 -7.91
N SER A 247 -7.51 30.42 -7.22
CA SER A 247 -6.92 29.15 -7.73
C SER A 247 -7.95 27.99 -7.84
N ALA A 248 -9.23 28.31 -7.80
CA ALA A 248 -10.39 27.44 -7.66
C ALA A 248 -10.76 26.50 -8.84
N PRO A 249 -10.31 26.64 -10.12
CA PRO A 249 -10.85 25.78 -11.17
C PRO A 249 -10.21 24.37 -11.21
N PHE A 250 -8.95 24.19 -10.81
CA PHE A 250 -8.28 22.87 -10.85
C PHE A 250 -9.00 21.82 -9.99
N GLY A 251 -9.27 22.15 -8.72
CA GLY A 251 -9.92 21.24 -7.79
C GLY A 251 -11.29 20.81 -8.29
N GLN A 252 -12.07 21.76 -8.85
CA GLN A 252 -13.36 21.48 -9.45
C GLN A 252 -13.25 20.51 -10.64
N TYR A 253 -12.33 20.75 -11.58
CA TYR A 253 -12.15 19.88 -12.74
C TYR A 253 -11.67 18.48 -12.36
N LEU A 254 -10.79 18.37 -11.35
CA LEU A 254 -10.37 17.07 -10.83
C LEU A 254 -11.54 16.33 -10.17
N CYS A 255 -12.30 16.99 -9.28
CA CYS A 255 -13.46 16.39 -8.61
C CYS A 255 -14.53 15.96 -9.62
N ASN A 256 -14.74 16.77 -10.66
CA ASN A 256 -15.62 16.43 -11.77
C ASN A 256 -15.20 15.10 -12.42
N ALA A 257 -13.96 15.00 -12.90
CA ALA A 257 -13.45 13.76 -13.51
C ALA A 257 -13.47 12.56 -12.54
N GLN A 258 -13.21 12.77 -11.25
CA GLN A 258 -13.30 11.73 -10.21
C GLN A 258 -14.73 11.23 -9.96
N SER A 259 -15.74 12.10 -10.09
CA SER A 259 -17.14 11.75 -9.77
C SER A 259 -17.71 10.63 -10.65
N VAL A 260 -17.15 10.45 -11.85
CA VAL A 260 -17.53 9.40 -12.79
C VAL A 260 -16.50 8.26 -12.86
N LEU A 261 -15.54 8.23 -11.93
CA LEU A 261 -14.45 7.26 -11.93
C LEU A 261 -14.95 5.81 -11.89
N SER A 262 -15.99 5.52 -11.11
CA SER A 262 -16.58 4.17 -11.04
C SER A 262 -17.05 3.70 -12.42
N GLU A 263 -17.62 4.59 -13.22
CA GLU A 263 -18.01 4.29 -14.58
C GLU A 263 -16.78 4.10 -15.48
N LEU A 264 -15.80 5.03 -15.43
CA LEU A 264 -14.58 4.95 -16.22
C LEU A 264 -13.83 3.62 -16.03
N VAL A 265 -13.81 3.07 -14.81
CA VAL A 265 -13.15 1.77 -14.52
C VAL A 265 -14.00 0.54 -14.86
N THR A 266 -15.32 0.69 -14.99
CA THR A 266 -16.23 -0.43 -15.33
C THR A 266 -16.61 -0.47 -16.81
N ARG A 267 -16.32 0.57 -17.60
CA ARG A 267 -16.59 0.59 -19.04
C ARG A 267 -15.77 -0.46 -19.78
N ASP A 268 -16.42 -1.19 -20.68
CA ASP A 268 -15.78 -2.19 -21.53
C ASP A 268 -15.39 -1.59 -22.88
N GLN A 269 -14.12 -1.75 -23.25
CA GLN A 269 -13.52 -1.49 -24.58
C GLN A 269 -13.59 -0.05 -25.13
N ASP A 270 -13.61 0.98 -24.27
CA ASP A 270 -13.64 2.38 -24.70
C ASP A 270 -12.26 3.06 -24.65
N LEU A 271 -11.82 3.63 -25.78
CA LEU A 271 -10.56 4.38 -25.90
C LEU A 271 -10.60 5.68 -25.08
N LEU A 272 -11.74 6.37 -25.05
CA LEU A 272 -11.90 7.63 -24.34
C LEU A 272 -11.88 7.44 -22.82
N GLY A 273 -12.47 6.32 -22.35
CA GLY A 273 -12.36 5.89 -20.96
C GLY A 273 -10.91 5.62 -20.54
N LEU A 274 -10.12 4.95 -21.37
CA LEU A 274 -8.68 4.76 -21.13
C LEU A 274 -7.93 6.09 -21.05
N GLN A 275 -8.18 7.01 -21.99
CA GLN A 275 -7.56 8.33 -22.01
C GLN A 275 -7.89 9.12 -20.74
N ALA A 276 -9.15 9.06 -20.30
CA ALA A 276 -9.58 9.71 -19.05
C ALA A 276 -8.89 9.08 -17.82
N LEU A 277 -8.78 7.76 -17.75
CA LEU A 277 -8.06 7.08 -16.66
C LEU A 277 -6.58 7.44 -16.63
N LEU A 278 -5.89 7.43 -17.78
CA LEU A 278 -4.49 7.82 -17.89
C LEU A 278 -4.28 9.30 -17.53
N GLY A 279 -5.22 10.17 -17.93
CA GLY A 279 -5.24 11.58 -17.52
C GLY A 279 -5.36 11.78 -16.02
N LEU A 280 -6.26 11.03 -15.35
CA LEU A 280 -6.34 11.03 -13.89
C LEU A 280 -5.05 10.54 -13.24
N VAL A 281 -4.43 9.49 -13.76
CA VAL A 281 -3.13 9.00 -13.26
C VAL A 281 -2.06 10.08 -13.35
N LEU A 282 -1.96 10.79 -14.49
CA LEU A 282 -1.04 11.92 -14.68
C LEU A 282 -1.28 13.05 -13.67
N LEU A 283 -2.55 13.40 -13.42
CA LEU A 283 -2.91 14.40 -12.43
C LEU A 283 -2.47 14.01 -11.02
N TYR A 284 -2.71 12.77 -10.60
CA TYR A 284 -2.27 12.28 -9.28
C TYR A 284 -0.75 12.30 -9.10
N GLN A 285 0.04 12.18 -10.17
CA GLN A 285 1.50 12.34 -10.06
C GLN A 285 1.93 13.77 -9.68
N SER A 286 1.05 14.75 -9.85
CA SER A 286 1.30 16.18 -9.54
C SER A 286 0.58 16.66 -8.28
N LEU A 287 0.07 15.73 -7.46
CA LEU A 287 -0.68 16.00 -6.23
C LEU A 287 0.09 15.58 -4.97
N PRO A 288 -0.26 16.13 -3.79
CA PRO A 288 0.32 15.71 -2.52
C PRO A 288 0.16 14.22 -2.25
N ASP A 289 -1.01 13.65 -2.58
CA ASP A 289 -1.28 12.22 -2.47
C ASP A 289 -1.27 11.52 -3.84
N PRO A 290 -0.15 10.89 -4.24
CA PRO A 290 -0.08 10.14 -5.48
C PRO A 290 -0.67 8.73 -5.38
N ARG A 291 -1.09 8.26 -4.18
CA ARG A 291 -1.53 6.87 -3.96
C ARG A 291 -2.73 6.46 -4.81
N PRO A 292 -3.76 7.29 -5.04
CA PRO A 292 -4.85 6.92 -5.95
C PRO A 292 -4.35 6.59 -7.36
N GLY A 293 -3.31 7.28 -7.83
CA GLY A 293 -2.66 7.00 -9.11
C GLY A 293 -2.11 5.58 -9.22
N THR A 294 -1.63 4.99 -8.11
CA THR A 294 -1.10 3.61 -8.06
C THR A 294 -2.18 2.55 -8.29
N VAL A 295 -3.40 2.80 -7.82
CA VAL A 295 -4.54 1.91 -8.03
C VAL A 295 -5.08 2.06 -9.46
N LEU A 296 -5.18 3.31 -9.94
CA LEU A 296 -5.73 3.62 -11.25
C LEU A 296 -4.86 3.17 -12.40
N ILE A 297 -3.52 3.26 -12.28
CA ILE A 297 -2.64 2.74 -13.33
C ILE A 297 -2.86 1.25 -13.54
N GLY A 298 -3.12 0.48 -12.49
CA GLY A 298 -3.44 -0.94 -12.63
C GLY A 298 -4.78 -1.20 -13.33
N ALA A 299 -5.77 -0.32 -13.19
CA ALA A 299 -7.01 -0.38 -13.96
C ALA A 299 -6.78 -0.04 -15.43
N ALA A 300 -6.01 1.02 -15.71
CA ALA A 300 -5.66 1.45 -17.06
C ALA A 300 -4.87 0.37 -17.82
N VAL A 301 -3.85 -0.24 -17.19
CA VAL A 301 -3.08 -1.35 -17.81
C VAL A 301 -3.97 -2.54 -18.14
N ARG A 302 -4.91 -2.91 -17.26
CA ARG A 302 -5.87 -3.98 -17.57
C ARG A 302 -6.74 -3.63 -18.78
N LEU A 303 -7.15 -2.37 -18.94
CA LEU A 303 -7.92 -1.92 -20.08
C LEU A 303 -7.08 -1.92 -21.37
N VAL A 304 -5.81 -1.47 -21.31
CA VAL A 304 -4.84 -1.56 -22.42
C VAL A 304 -4.70 -3.01 -22.91
N HIS A 305 -4.56 -3.97 -21.99
CA HIS A 305 -4.43 -5.39 -22.34
C HIS A 305 -5.73 -5.96 -22.92
N ARG A 306 -6.91 -5.56 -22.39
CA ARG A 306 -8.22 -5.94 -22.97
C ARG A 306 -8.41 -5.40 -24.38
N LEU A 307 -7.93 -4.17 -24.63
CA LEU A 307 -7.91 -3.54 -25.95
C LEU A 307 -6.81 -4.11 -26.86
N LYS A 308 -6.03 -5.08 -26.38
CA LYS A 308 -4.95 -5.78 -27.09
C LYS A 308 -3.91 -4.84 -27.71
N MET A 309 -3.65 -3.72 -27.04
CA MET A 309 -2.76 -2.67 -27.55
C MET A 309 -1.28 -3.05 -27.49
N GLN A 310 -0.91 -4.17 -26.85
CA GLN A 310 0.47 -4.67 -26.77
C GLN A 310 0.97 -5.40 -28.02
N SER A 311 0.09 -5.63 -29.01
CA SER A 311 0.38 -6.41 -30.22
C SER A 311 0.37 -5.54 -31.47
N ARG A 312 1.50 -5.47 -32.17
CA ARG A 312 1.64 -4.77 -33.45
C ARG A 312 0.65 -5.27 -34.50
N ASP A 313 0.53 -6.59 -34.63
CA ASP A 313 -0.38 -7.20 -35.62
C ASP A 313 -1.83 -6.84 -35.33
N THR A 314 -2.24 -6.86 -34.07
CA THR A 314 -3.61 -6.48 -33.68
C THR A 314 -3.89 -5.02 -34.03
N ILE A 315 -2.97 -4.11 -33.73
CA ILE A 315 -3.14 -2.68 -34.02
C ILE A 315 -3.19 -2.43 -35.53
N ARG A 316 -2.28 -3.02 -36.30
CA ARG A 316 -2.19 -2.82 -37.76
C ARG A 316 -3.37 -3.41 -38.53
N VAL A 317 -3.91 -4.54 -38.06
CA VAL A 317 -4.99 -5.25 -38.78
C VAL A 317 -6.36 -4.66 -38.45
N LEU A 318 -6.59 -4.25 -37.20
CA LEU A 318 -7.93 -3.88 -36.74
C LEU A 318 -8.27 -2.38 -36.84
N TYR A 319 -7.27 -1.51 -36.96
CA TYR A 319 -7.49 -0.06 -36.88
C TYR A 319 -6.82 0.69 -38.04
N PRO A 320 -7.41 1.81 -38.50
CA PRO A 320 -6.76 2.73 -39.44
C PRO A 320 -5.41 3.23 -38.90
N ALA A 321 -4.50 3.64 -39.81
CA ALA A 321 -3.14 4.03 -39.44
C ALA A 321 -3.07 5.13 -38.37
N GLU A 322 -3.92 6.16 -38.47
CA GLU A 322 -3.98 7.27 -37.51
C GLU A 322 -4.45 6.81 -36.11
N GLU A 323 -5.53 6.02 -36.06
CA GLU A 323 -6.04 5.48 -34.79
C GLU A 323 -5.05 4.47 -34.19
N GLY A 324 -4.43 3.62 -35.02
CA GLY A 324 -3.41 2.67 -34.59
C GLY A 324 -2.17 3.33 -33.99
N LEU A 325 -1.73 4.46 -34.58
CA LEU A 325 -0.66 5.29 -34.02
C LEU A 325 -1.06 5.85 -32.65
N HIS A 326 -2.28 6.35 -32.51
CA HIS A 326 -2.78 6.87 -31.23
C HIS A 326 -2.90 5.79 -30.15
N ARG A 327 -3.38 4.59 -30.50
CA ARG A 327 -3.43 3.43 -29.60
C ARG A 327 -2.03 3.01 -29.14
N THR A 328 -1.06 3.04 -30.04
CA THR A 328 0.36 2.77 -29.71
C THR A 328 0.92 3.81 -28.74
N ARG A 329 0.56 5.09 -28.93
CA ARG A 329 0.92 6.17 -27.99
C ARG A 329 0.32 5.96 -26.61
N LEU A 330 -0.97 5.62 -26.52
CA LEU A 330 -1.65 5.34 -25.25
C LEU A 330 -1.07 4.12 -24.53
N PHE A 331 -0.70 3.08 -25.27
CA PHE A 331 0.04 1.94 -24.72
C PHE A 331 1.35 2.40 -24.06
N TRP A 332 2.15 3.19 -24.76
CA TRP A 332 3.43 3.69 -24.23
C TRP A 332 3.26 4.69 -23.08
N ILE A 333 2.16 5.45 -23.03
CA ILE A 333 1.79 6.28 -21.86
C ILE A 333 1.49 5.39 -20.65
N ALA A 334 0.69 4.34 -20.83
CA ALA A 334 0.43 3.38 -19.75
C ALA A 334 1.72 2.67 -19.30
N TYR A 335 2.60 2.30 -20.24
CA TYR A 335 3.90 1.69 -19.96
C TYR A 335 4.78 2.61 -19.12
N LEU A 336 4.93 3.87 -19.51
CA LEU A 336 5.78 4.81 -18.78
C LEU A 336 5.29 4.99 -17.34
N LEU A 337 3.96 5.16 -17.16
CA LEU A 337 3.35 5.40 -15.87
C LEU A 337 3.43 4.16 -14.98
N ASP A 338 3.17 2.96 -15.51
CA ASP A 338 3.28 1.70 -14.76
C ASP A 338 4.72 1.49 -14.25
N LYS A 339 5.74 1.64 -15.10
CA LYS A 339 7.14 1.44 -14.67
C LYS A 339 7.60 2.49 -13.65
N GLU A 340 7.28 3.76 -13.88
CA GLU A 340 7.71 4.86 -13.01
C GLU A 340 7.02 4.80 -11.63
N ILE A 341 5.70 4.58 -11.61
CA ILE A 341 4.92 4.49 -10.37
C ILE A 341 5.33 3.25 -9.57
N SER A 342 5.51 2.11 -10.24
CA SER A 342 5.89 0.85 -9.58
C SER A 342 7.27 0.91 -8.96
N LEU A 343 8.27 1.50 -9.64
CA LEU A 343 9.59 1.71 -9.03
C LEU A 343 9.50 2.63 -7.81
N ARG A 344 8.76 3.74 -7.91
CA ARG A 344 8.62 4.72 -6.81
C ARG A 344 7.95 4.12 -5.56
N HIS A 345 7.01 3.20 -5.73
CA HIS A 345 6.27 2.56 -4.63
C HIS A 345 6.83 1.19 -4.23
N HIS A 346 7.94 0.76 -4.83
CA HIS A 346 8.51 -0.58 -4.62
C HIS A 346 7.50 -1.72 -4.85
N THR A 347 6.66 -1.59 -5.88
CA THR A 347 5.71 -2.62 -6.31
C THR A 347 6.07 -3.18 -7.69
N PRO A 348 5.65 -4.40 -8.06
CA PRO A 348 5.86 -4.91 -9.42
C PRO A 348 5.08 -4.10 -10.46
N SER A 349 5.70 -3.80 -11.61
CA SER A 349 4.98 -3.32 -12.79
C SER A 349 4.08 -4.41 -13.36
N MET A 350 2.90 -4.03 -13.86
CA MET A 350 1.93 -4.97 -14.43
C MET A 350 2.24 -5.35 -15.88
N GLN A 351 2.93 -4.48 -16.63
CA GLN A 351 3.34 -4.75 -18.00
C GLN A 351 4.73 -5.41 -17.99
N LEU A 352 4.81 -6.65 -18.47
CA LEU A 352 6.06 -7.38 -18.61
C LEU A 352 6.66 -7.12 -19.99
N ASP A 353 7.93 -6.73 -20.06
CA ASP A 353 8.57 -6.36 -21.32
C ASP A 353 8.61 -7.51 -22.34
N ALA A 354 8.55 -8.76 -21.86
CA ALA A 354 8.52 -9.96 -22.70
C ALA A 354 7.18 -10.17 -23.44
N ASP A 355 6.11 -9.50 -23.00
CA ASP A 355 4.76 -9.63 -23.55
C ASP A 355 4.41 -8.47 -24.50
N ILE A 356 5.38 -7.61 -24.81
CA ILE A 356 5.21 -6.40 -25.63
C ILE A 356 5.82 -6.65 -27.01
N ASP A 357 4.98 -6.63 -28.03
CA ASP A 357 5.37 -6.72 -29.44
C ASP A 357 5.09 -5.38 -30.12
N LEU A 358 5.72 -4.31 -29.62
CA LEU A 358 5.63 -2.97 -30.18
C LEU A 358 7.01 -2.33 -30.29
N ASP A 359 7.21 -1.61 -31.39
CA ASP A 359 8.39 -0.78 -31.58
C ASP A 359 8.33 0.44 -30.63
N LEU A 360 9.50 0.88 -30.14
CA LEU A 360 9.61 2.11 -29.36
C LEU A 360 9.06 3.30 -30.17
N PRO A 361 8.46 4.33 -29.53
CA PRO A 361 7.91 5.50 -30.22
C PRO A 361 8.91 6.08 -31.24
N GLU A 362 8.45 6.41 -32.44
CA GLU A 362 9.33 6.85 -33.52
C GLU A 362 10.24 8.01 -33.09
N LEU A 363 11.49 8.00 -33.58
CA LEU A 363 12.43 9.08 -33.29
C LEU A 363 12.03 10.38 -33.98
N ASN A 364 11.40 10.27 -35.16
CA ASN A 364 11.08 11.39 -36.06
C ASN A 364 9.63 11.26 -36.55
N PRO A 365 8.64 11.39 -35.67
CA PRO A 365 7.25 11.23 -36.08
C PRO A 365 6.84 12.36 -37.03
N GLY A 366 6.03 12.06 -38.05
CA GLY A 366 5.62 13.03 -39.08
C GLY A 366 4.80 14.21 -38.55
N ASP A 367 4.18 14.07 -37.38
CA ASP A 367 3.39 15.11 -36.72
C ASP A 367 4.17 15.91 -35.66
N GLY A 368 5.47 15.64 -35.50
CA GLY A 368 6.34 16.34 -34.54
C GLY A 368 6.03 16.05 -33.06
N VAL A 369 5.15 15.11 -32.74
CA VAL A 369 4.81 14.77 -31.35
C VAL A 369 6.05 14.27 -30.60
N GLY A 370 6.32 14.88 -29.46
CA GLY A 370 7.48 14.63 -28.62
C GLY A 370 8.68 15.49 -28.96
N ASP A 371 8.67 16.26 -30.05
CA ASP A 371 9.85 17.03 -30.45
C ASP A 371 10.09 18.23 -29.53
N ILE A 372 11.32 18.31 -29.00
CA ILE A 372 11.84 19.48 -28.30
C ILE A 372 13.04 19.98 -29.10
N TRP A 373 12.97 21.25 -29.46
CA TRP A 373 14.01 21.97 -30.19
C TRP A 373 14.85 22.85 -29.27
N SER A 374 16.13 22.97 -29.58
CA SER A 374 16.96 24.04 -29.05
C SER A 374 16.50 25.40 -29.57
N LEU A 375 16.79 26.46 -28.83
CA LEU A 375 16.41 27.84 -29.16
C LEU A 375 16.99 28.31 -30.49
N ASP A 376 18.14 27.77 -30.91
CA ASP A 376 18.75 28.04 -32.21
C ASP A 376 18.14 27.22 -33.37
N GLY A 377 17.19 26.32 -33.07
CA GLY A 377 16.51 25.45 -34.03
C GLY A 377 17.38 24.35 -34.63
N ARG A 378 18.62 24.15 -34.15
CA ARG A 378 19.59 23.23 -34.76
C ARG A 378 19.55 21.81 -34.18
N THR A 379 19.27 21.69 -32.89
CA THR A 379 19.24 20.43 -32.17
C THR A 379 17.80 20.05 -31.84
N ARG A 380 17.43 18.81 -32.13
CA ARG A 380 16.12 18.24 -31.81
C ARG A 380 16.26 16.91 -31.10
N VAL A 381 15.42 16.70 -30.09
CA VAL A 381 15.21 15.38 -29.46
C VAL A 381 13.74 15.04 -29.38
N ASN A 382 13.42 13.74 -29.41
CA ASN A 382 12.07 13.28 -29.13
C ASN A 382 11.91 12.89 -27.66
N TYR A 383 11.29 13.78 -26.88
CA TYR A 383 11.04 13.66 -25.45
C TYR A 383 10.22 12.42 -25.07
N PHE A 384 9.13 12.15 -25.80
CA PHE A 384 8.25 11.03 -25.51
C PHE A 384 9.00 9.69 -25.62
N ARG A 385 9.80 9.53 -26.68
CA ARG A 385 10.71 8.39 -26.84
C ARG A 385 11.75 8.32 -25.73
N LEU A 386 12.37 9.44 -25.36
CA LEU A 386 13.36 9.48 -24.26
C LEU A 386 12.76 9.04 -22.92
N ARG A 387 11.52 9.45 -22.62
CA ARG A 387 10.77 9.00 -21.43
C ARG A 387 10.52 7.51 -21.42
N VAL A 388 10.05 6.93 -22.53
CA VAL A 388 9.80 5.48 -22.62
C VAL A 388 11.10 4.68 -22.42
N ARG A 389 12.22 5.15 -22.97
CA ARG A 389 13.52 4.53 -22.77
C ARG A 389 13.98 4.58 -21.32
N LEU A 390 13.76 5.70 -20.63
CA LEU A 390 14.07 5.81 -19.19
C LEU A 390 13.13 4.93 -18.35
N ALA A 391 11.84 4.85 -18.72
CA ALA A 391 10.86 3.98 -18.06
C ALA A 391 11.21 2.50 -18.18
N HIS A 392 11.78 2.05 -19.30
CA HIS A 392 12.34 0.71 -19.42
C HIS A 392 13.44 0.48 -18.36
N ILE A 393 14.34 1.45 -18.17
CA ILE A 393 15.36 1.37 -17.11
C ILE A 393 14.69 1.34 -15.72
N HIS A 394 13.60 2.10 -15.48
CA HIS A 394 12.85 2.04 -14.22
C HIS A 394 12.41 0.61 -13.87
N GLY A 395 11.80 -0.08 -14.84
CA GLY A 395 11.39 -1.49 -14.68
C GLY A 395 12.56 -2.41 -14.37
N ARG A 396 13.69 -2.23 -15.06
CA ARG A 396 14.91 -3.02 -14.84
C ARG A 396 15.51 -2.79 -13.45
N ILE A 397 15.50 -1.56 -12.94
CA ILE A 397 15.97 -1.25 -11.59
C ILE A 397 15.12 -2.03 -10.57
N TYR A 398 13.79 -1.99 -10.71
CA TYR A 398 12.90 -2.73 -9.84
C TYR A 398 13.19 -4.24 -9.89
N ASP A 399 13.18 -4.83 -11.07
CA ASP A 399 13.36 -6.28 -11.25
C ASP A 399 14.69 -6.79 -10.70
N LEU A 400 15.76 -6.02 -10.91
CA LEU A 400 17.12 -6.45 -10.59
C LEU A 400 17.57 -6.12 -9.16
N LEU A 401 17.01 -5.08 -8.51
CA LEU A 401 17.46 -4.62 -7.18
C LEU A 401 16.39 -4.66 -6.08
N TYR A 402 15.10 -4.56 -6.44
CA TYR A 402 14.00 -4.38 -5.48
C TYR A 402 12.94 -5.50 -5.51
N SER A 403 12.90 -6.34 -6.54
CA SER A 403 11.98 -7.48 -6.59
C SER A 403 12.28 -8.50 -5.50
N ASN A 404 11.27 -9.24 -5.04
CA ASN A 404 11.46 -10.35 -4.08
C ASN A 404 12.52 -11.36 -4.56
N ARG A 405 12.62 -11.59 -5.89
CA ARG A 405 13.66 -12.46 -6.47
C ARG A 405 15.06 -11.89 -6.26
N SER A 406 15.23 -10.57 -6.39
CA SER A 406 16.50 -9.89 -6.19
C SER A 406 16.95 -9.82 -4.72
N SER A 407 16.04 -9.99 -3.74
CA SER A 407 16.40 -10.02 -2.32
C SER A 407 17.25 -11.23 -1.92
N LYS A 408 17.26 -12.28 -2.75
CA LYS A 408 17.90 -13.58 -2.47
C LYS A 408 19.29 -13.75 -3.08
N ILE A 409 19.82 -12.73 -3.74
CA ILE A 409 21.10 -12.78 -4.47
C ILE A 409 22.27 -12.38 -3.57
N SER A 410 23.48 -12.84 -3.90
CA SER A 410 24.67 -12.52 -3.13
C SER A 410 25.03 -11.02 -3.18
N LYS A 411 25.77 -10.51 -2.18
CA LYS A 411 26.27 -9.12 -2.17
C LYS A 411 27.09 -8.78 -3.43
N GLY A 412 27.93 -9.70 -3.90
CA GLY A 412 28.73 -9.53 -5.11
C GLY A 412 27.88 -9.46 -6.38
N GLU A 413 26.87 -10.33 -6.50
CA GLU A 413 25.93 -10.30 -7.63
C GLU A 413 25.09 -9.01 -7.64
N ARG A 414 24.63 -8.58 -6.45
CA ARG A 414 23.93 -7.31 -6.29
C ARG A 414 24.81 -6.13 -6.76
N GLN A 415 26.09 -6.11 -6.38
CA GLN A 415 27.02 -5.07 -6.83
C GLN A 415 27.22 -5.09 -8.35
N GLY A 416 27.33 -6.26 -8.98
CA GLY A 416 27.39 -6.38 -10.44
C GLY A 416 26.15 -5.81 -11.13
N ARG A 417 24.95 -6.04 -10.56
CA ARG A 417 23.70 -5.43 -11.06
C ARG A 417 23.67 -3.91 -10.89
N VAL A 418 24.16 -3.39 -9.77
CA VAL A 418 24.31 -1.94 -9.53
C VAL A 418 25.20 -1.31 -10.61
N VAL A 419 26.39 -1.88 -10.87
CA VAL A 419 27.30 -1.38 -11.92
C VAL A 419 26.62 -1.36 -13.29
N ARG A 420 25.94 -2.45 -13.66
CA ARG A 420 25.20 -2.54 -14.94
C ARG A 420 24.10 -1.49 -15.06
N LEU A 421 23.33 -1.27 -14.01
CA LEU A 421 22.24 -0.29 -14.00
C LEU A 421 22.77 1.15 -14.04
N SER A 422 23.84 1.45 -13.30
CA SER A 422 24.52 2.75 -13.36
C SER A 422 25.06 3.02 -14.77
N TRP A 423 25.61 2.00 -15.45
CA TRP A 423 26.04 2.12 -16.84
C TRP A 423 24.88 2.42 -17.79
N LEU A 424 23.73 1.71 -17.66
CA LEU A 424 22.54 1.97 -18.48
C LEU A 424 22.02 3.41 -18.32
N LEU A 425 21.97 3.91 -17.08
CA LEU A 425 21.57 5.27 -16.78
C LEU A 425 22.56 6.29 -17.36
N GLU A 426 23.85 6.10 -17.16
CA GLU A 426 24.87 7.02 -17.69
C GLU A 426 24.90 7.00 -19.23
N ASN A 427 24.74 5.83 -19.86
CA ASN A 427 24.64 5.74 -21.31
C ASN A 427 23.41 6.51 -21.84
N TRP A 428 22.24 6.32 -21.22
CA TRP A 428 21.04 7.08 -21.56
C TRP A 428 21.28 8.60 -21.48
N ARG A 429 22.00 9.08 -20.44
CA ARG A 429 22.34 10.50 -20.29
C ARG A 429 23.33 10.99 -21.35
N ARG A 430 24.32 10.18 -21.71
CA ARG A 430 25.36 10.54 -22.70
C ARG A 430 24.79 10.67 -24.11
N GLU A 431 23.72 9.96 -24.42
CA GLU A 431 23.03 10.08 -25.70
C GLU A 431 22.25 11.39 -25.86
N LEU A 432 22.06 12.16 -24.78
CA LEU A 432 21.46 13.49 -24.89
C LEU A 432 22.45 14.47 -25.54
N PRO A 433 22.03 15.23 -26.58
CA PRO A 433 22.81 16.30 -27.18
C PRO A 433 23.29 17.32 -26.14
N GLU A 434 24.34 18.07 -26.48
CA GLU A 434 24.97 19.02 -25.55
C GLU A 434 23.98 20.10 -25.06
N GLU A 435 23.10 20.57 -25.95
CA GLU A 435 22.02 21.54 -25.64
C GLU A 435 21.00 21.00 -24.62
N MET A 436 20.85 19.67 -24.58
CA MET A 436 19.93 18.93 -23.73
C MET A 436 20.60 18.44 -22.45
N GLN A 437 21.86 18.78 -22.20
CA GLN A 437 22.55 18.46 -20.95
C GLN A 437 22.22 19.48 -19.86
N PRO A 438 22.11 19.09 -18.57
CA PRO A 438 21.67 19.96 -17.48
C PRO A 438 22.40 21.31 -17.37
N LYS A 439 23.68 21.34 -17.75
CA LYS A 439 24.51 22.55 -17.70
C LYS A 439 24.10 23.59 -18.76
N ARG A 440 23.60 23.17 -19.93
CA ARG A 440 23.26 24.04 -21.07
C ARG A 440 21.76 24.21 -21.29
N MET A 441 20.91 23.34 -20.72
CA MET A 441 19.44 23.39 -20.88
C MET A 441 18.85 24.79 -20.67
N ARG A 442 19.36 25.56 -19.69
CA ARG A 442 18.85 26.91 -19.38
C ARG A 442 19.08 27.93 -20.49
N GLU A 443 20.19 27.81 -21.20
CA GLU A 443 20.60 28.73 -22.26
C GLU A 443 20.15 28.23 -23.64
N SER A 444 19.88 26.92 -23.75
CA SER A 444 19.64 26.27 -25.03
C SER A 444 18.18 25.90 -25.27
N LEU A 445 17.30 25.91 -24.25
CA LEU A 445 15.90 25.50 -24.39
C LEU A 445 14.92 26.62 -24.05
N GLY A 446 13.81 26.65 -24.78
CA GLY A 446 12.68 27.49 -24.44
C GLY A 446 12.05 27.09 -23.11
N ARG A 447 11.18 27.97 -22.58
CA ARG A 447 10.52 27.83 -21.27
C ARG A 447 9.90 26.46 -21.03
N TRP A 448 9.35 25.87 -22.09
CA TRP A 448 8.71 24.57 -21.99
C TRP A 448 9.68 23.40 -22.11
N GLY A 449 10.62 23.49 -23.05
CA GLY A 449 11.67 22.49 -23.22
C GLY A 449 12.48 22.29 -21.93
N ILE A 450 12.80 23.37 -21.22
CA ILE A 450 13.53 23.29 -19.93
C ILE A 450 12.69 22.64 -18.81
N VAL A 451 11.38 22.86 -18.75
CA VAL A 451 10.49 22.21 -17.75
C VAL A 451 10.42 20.71 -18.01
N ALA A 452 10.19 20.32 -19.27
CA ALA A 452 10.08 18.92 -19.68
C ALA A 452 11.41 18.17 -19.47
N MET A 453 12.50 18.69 -20.03
CA MET A 453 13.83 18.08 -19.93
C MET A 453 14.38 18.12 -18.50
N GLY A 454 14.07 19.17 -17.73
CA GLY A 454 14.43 19.26 -16.32
C GLY A 454 13.74 18.19 -15.46
N SER A 455 12.44 17.95 -15.70
CA SER A 455 11.71 16.88 -15.00
C SER A 455 12.23 15.49 -15.38
N LEU A 456 12.59 15.31 -16.65
CA LEU A 456 13.21 14.07 -17.13
C LEU A 456 14.59 13.83 -16.48
N PHE A 457 15.39 14.89 -16.32
CA PHE A 457 16.66 14.80 -15.58
C PHE A 457 16.45 14.49 -14.10
N CYS A 458 15.43 15.07 -13.45
CA CYS A 458 15.08 14.75 -12.06
C CYS A 458 14.74 13.26 -11.90
N SER A 459 13.96 12.69 -12.83
CA SER A 459 13.65 11.24 -12.84
C SER A 459 14.92 10.39 -12.98
N TRP A 460 15.85 10.81 -13.84
CA TRP A 460 17.15 10.13 -14.00
C TRP A 460 18.00 10.20 -12.72
N VAL A 461 18.07 11.36 -12.05
CA VAL A 461 18.80 11.53 -10.78
C VAL A 461 18.20 10.65 -9.69
N ALA A 462 16.87 10.60 -9.57
CA ALA A 462 16.19 9.73 -8.61
C ALA A 462 16.56 8.25 -8.83
N CYS A 463 16.66 7.80 -10.08
CA CYS A 463 17.09 6.44 -10.42
C CYS A 463 18.54 6.17 -10.05
N MET A 464 19.45 7.11 -10.31
CA MET A 464 20.86 6.98 -9.92
C MET A 464 21.01 6.84 -8.39
N ILE A 465 20.30 7.67 -7.63
CA ILE A 465 20.28 7.62 -6.16
C ILE A 465 19.71 6.27 -5.67
N LEU A 466 18.61 5.81 -6.26
CA LEU A 466 17.99 4.51 -5.94
C LEU A 466 18.91 3.33 -6.24
N VAL A 467 19.61 3.32 -7.38
CA VAL A 467 20.55 2.24 -7.76
C VAL A 467 21.68 2.09 -6.74
N HIS A 468 22.15 3.20 -6.18
CA HIS A 468 23.22 3.21 -5.18
C HIS A 468 22.73 3.02 -3.73
N GLY A 469 21.45 2.72 -3.52
CA GLY A 469 20.91 2.40 -2.19
C GLY A 469 20.85 3.59 -1.24
N VAL A 470 20.90 4.83 -1.78
CA VAL A 470 20.82 6.08 -1.01
C VAL A 470 19.39 6.35 -0.50
N TRP A 471 18.41 5.51 -0.86
CA TRP A 471 17.04 5.57 -0.33
C TRP A 471 16.68 4.42 0.63
N SER A 472 17.58 3.47 0.82
CA SER A 472 17.30 2.32 1.66
C SER A 472 17.55 2.66 3.12
N TYR A 473 16.51 2.66 3.96
CA TYR A 473 16.65 2.72 5.43
C TYR A 473 17.57 1.61 5.99
N GLN A 474 17.75 0.53 5.23
CA GLN A 474 18.64 -0.58 5.57
C GLN A 474 20.08 -0.37 5.09
N ALA A 475 20.37 0.69 4.32
CA ALA A 475 21.71 0.98 3.86
C ALA A 475 22.60 1.44 5.01
N GLU A 476 23.83 0.92 5.06
CA GLU A 476 24.76 1.17 6.16
C GLU A 476 25.05 2.66 6.38
N TRP A 477 25.08 3.47 5.30
CA TRP A 477 25.30 4.91 5.39
C TRP A 477 24.12 5.66 6.05
N VAL A 478 22.88 5.13 6.04
CA VAL A 478 21.75 5.76 6.75
C VAL A 478 21.97 5.70 8.26
N LYS A 479 22.57 4.63 8.78
CA LYS A 479 22.99 4.55 10.20
C LYS A 479 24.01 5.62 10.57
N ARG A 480 24.83 6.06 9.59
CA ARG A 480 25.76 7.19 9.74
C ARG A 480 25.00 8.52 9.84
N VAL A 481 23.91 8.67 9.11
CA VAL A 481 23.03 9.84 9.21
C VAL A 481 22.23 9.84 10.53
N GLU A 482 21.71 8.69 10.94
CA GLU A 482 20.99 8.54 12.21
C GLU A 482 21.89 8.78 13.43
N SER A 483 23.19 8.50 13.35
CA SER A 483 24.11 8.78 14.45
C SER A 483 24.27 10.27 14.75
N TYR A 484 23.97 11.15 13.78
CA TYR A 484 23.97 12.60 14.01
C TYR A 484 22.94 13.04 15.05
N LYS A 485 21.83 12.30 15.24
CA LYS A 485 20.83 12.54 16.30
C LYS A 485 21.40 12.43 17.72
N ARG A 486 22.47 11.65 17.90
CA ARG A 486 23.06 11.38 19.23
C ARG A 486 24.06 12.45 19.67
N VAL A 487 24.66 13.18 18.74
CA VAL A 487 25.74 14.14 19.05
C VAL A 487 25.18 15.48 19.54
N THR A 488 23.96 15.86 19.17
CA THR A 488 23.27 17.08 19.63
C THR A 488 22.74 17.01 21.08
N MET A 489 22.81 15.84 21.74
CA MET A 489 22.35 15.64 23.13
C MET A 489 23.47 15.65 24.18
N HIS A 490 24.74 15.71 23.77
CA HIS A 490 25.84 15.95 24.71
C HIS A 490 26.11 17.44 24.81
N LYS A 491 25.43 18.08 25.77
CA LYS A 491 25.88 19.37 26.32
C LYS A 491 27.22 19.18 27.02
N GLU A 492 28.05 20.20 26.87
CA GLU A 492 29.33 20.43 27.52
C GLU A 492 29.30 20.07 29.02
N GLY A 493 30.27 19.27 29.45
CA GLY A 493 30.49 18.94 30.84
C GLY A 493 30.61 17.45 31.09
N GLU A 494 31.66 16.82 30.56
CA GLU A 494 32.30 15.64 31.16
C GLU A 494 33.58 15.32 30.36
N GLU A 495 34.67 16.00 30.73
CA GLU A 495 36.02 15.53 30.42
C GLU A 495 36.29 14.29 31.27
N GLY A 496 36.27 13.10 30.66
CA GLY A 496 36.56 11.88 31.41
C GLY A 496 36.36 10.56 30.66
N SER A 497 37.31 10.21 29.80
CA SER A 497 37.73 8.82 29.56
C SER A 497 36.69 7.79 29.08
N ARG A 498 36.65 7.56 27.76
CA ARG A 498 37.11 6.31 27.11
C ARG A 498 36.98 6.43 25.59
N CYS A 499 38.12 6.30 24.92
CA CYS A 499 38.22 6.12 23.49
C CYS A 499 37.51 4.81 23.08
N CYS A 500 36.29 4.92 22.59
CA CYS A 500 35.68 3.90 21.73
C CYS A 500 35.54 4.54 20.34
N THR A 501 36.48 4.21 19.46
CA THR A 501 36.39 4.50 18.03
C THR A 501 35.23 3.70 17.43
N THR A 502 34.00 4.20 17.56
CA THR A 502 32.92 3.76 16.66
C THR A 502 33.27 4.26 15.26
N GLN A 503 33.90 3.42 14.45
CA GLN A 503 34.12 3.72 13.05
C GLN A 503 32.76 4.01 12.39
N ASN A 504 32.60 5.23 11.88
CA ASN A 504 31.40 5.62 11.15
C ASN A 504 31.21 4.67 9.96
N PRO A 505 29.98 4.15 9.71
CA PRO A 505 29.71 3.32 8.54
C PRO A 505 30.18 3.99 7.24
N PRO A 506 30.74 3.26 6.26
CA PRO A 506 31.27 3.86 5.04
C PRO A 506 30.16 4.51 4.21
N LEU A 507 30.48 5.63 3.54
CA LEU A 507 29.61 6.21 2.52
C LEU A 507 29.56 5.29 1.29
N PRO A 508 28.48 5.32 0.49
CA PRO A 508 28.39 4.54 -0.75
C PRO A 508 29.58 4.82 -1.68
N SER A 509 30.05 3.80 -2.41
CA SER A 509 31.20 3.93 -3.32
C SER A 509 31.00 5.01 -4.40
N ALA A 510 29.74 5.25 -4.81
CA ALA A 510 29.37 6.29 -5.76
C ALA A 510 28.96 7.62 -5.11
N TRP A 511 29.30 7.86 -3.83
CA TRP A 511 28.86 9.05 -3.07
C TRP A 511 29.21 10.36 -3.78
N LYS A 512 30.47 10.54 -4.19
CA LYS A 512 30.93 11.73 -4.91
C LYS A 512 30.10 11.99 -6.18
N ARG A 513 29.75 10.94 -6.91
CA ARG A 513 28.89 11.05 -8.10
C ARG A 513 27.47 11.42 -7.73
N CYS A 514 26.90 10.82 -6.67
CA CYS A 514 25.56 11.14 -6.18
C CYS A 514 25.46 12.61 -5.71
N VAL A 515 26.49 13.13 -5.04
CA VAL A 515 26.58 14.54 -4.63
C VAL A 515 26.63 15.45 -5.86
N GLN A 516 27.49 15.15 -6.82
CA GLN A 516 27.63 15.96 -8.03
C GLN A 516 26.31 16.05 -8.82
N ILE A 517 25.65 14.92 -9.08
CA ILE A 517 24.39 14.92 -9.84
C ILE A 517 23.24 15.55 -9.04
N SER A 518 23.27 15.44 -7.71
CA SER A 518 22.29 16.09 -6.83
C SER A 518 22.45 17.61 -6.89
N ARG A 519 23.69 18.12 -6.85
CA ARG A 519 23.97 19.55 -7.04
C ARG A 519 23.51 20.05 -8.40
N GLU A 520 23.82 19.32 -9.47
CA GLU A 520 23.34 19.64 -10.83
C GLU A 520 21.80 19.70 -10.87
N CYS A 521 21.11 18.76 -10.21
CA CYS A 521 19.65 18.72 -10.10
C CYS A 521 19.09 19.96 -9.40
N LEU A 522 19.58 20.28 -8.19
CA LEU A 522 19.09 21.43 -7.43
C LEU A 522 19.38 22.76 -8.15
N ARG A 523 20.55 22.88 -8.79
CA ARG A 523 20.93 24.06 -9.58
C ARG A 523 20.03 24.23 -10.80
N LEU A 524 19.72 23.15 -11.51
CA LEU A 524 18.80 23.19 -12.65
C LEU A 524 17.40 23.62 -12.20
N MET A 525 16.87 23.00 -11.14
CA MET A 525 15.54 23.31 -10.63
C MET A 525 15.40 24.75 -10.13
N SER A 526 16.47 25.34 -9.58
CA SER A 526 16.49 26.76 -9.21
C SER A 526 16.32 27.75 -10.37
N GLY A 527 16.47 27.28 -11.62
CA GLY A 527 16.29 28.08 -12.83
C GLY A 527 15.04 27.81 -13.62
N ILE A 528 14.28 26.79 -13.25
CA ILE A 528 13.07 26.39 -13.97
C ILE A 528 11.88 27.14 -13.36
N PRO A 529 10.95 27.69 -14.18
CA PRO A 529 9.69 28.22 -13.68
C PRO A 529 8.95 27.18 -12.83
N GLN A 530 8.61 27.55 -11.59
CA GLN A 530 7.96 26.65 -10.64
C GLN A 530 6.44 26.84 -10.66
N SER A 531 5.71 25.75 -10.86
CA SER A 531 4.28 25.64 -10.59
C SER A 531 4.07 24.60 -9.49
N ASP A 532 2.96 24.68 -8.75
CA ASP A 532 2.65 23.68 -7.71
C ASP A 532 2.75 22.25 -8.28
N GLY A 533 2.17 22.00 -9.45
CA GLY A 533 2.22 20.69 -10.09
C GLY A 533 3.64 20.22 -10.43
N ASN A 534 4.52 21.11 -10.91
CA ASN A 534 5.91 20.77 -11.26
C ASN A 534 6.76 20.45 -10.02
N ILE A 535 6.56 21.18 -8.92
CA ILE A 535 7.28 20.91 -7.66
C ILE A 535 6.85 19.53 -7.12
N TRP A 536 5.54 19.24 -7.11
CA TRP A 536 5.02 17.94 -6.69
C TRP A 536 5.53 16.78 -7.56
N PHE A 537 5.50 16.96 -8.88
CA PHE A 537 5.97 15.96 -9.83
C PHE A 537 7.45 15.57 -9.62
N ASN A 538 8.28 16.53 -9.22
CA ASN A 538 9.72 16.34 -9.01
C ASN A 538 10.13 16.18 -7.54
N ALA A 539 9.18 16.13 -6.61
CA ALA A 539 9.43 16.17 -5.17
C ALA A 539 10.40 15.08 -4.72
N SER A 540 10.24 13.83 -5.20
CA SER A 540 11.11 12.72 -4.80
C SER A 540 12.58 12.98 -5.14
N ALA A 541 12.88 13.53 -6.33
CA ALA A 541 14.25 13.87 -6.73
C ALA A 541 14.80 15.02 -5.89
N LEU A 542 13.98 16.06 -5.66
CA LEU A 542 14.36 17.23 -4.85
C LEU A 542 14.69 16.85 -3.40
N PHE A 543 13.83 16.08 -2.74
CA PHE A 543 14.09 15.56 -1.39
C PHE A 543 15.39 14.75 -1.35
N SER A 544 15.55 13.81 -2.29
CA SER A 544 16.74 12.96 -2.38
C SER A 544 18.02 13.77 -2.53
N SER A 545 18.03 14.72 -3.45
CA SER A 545 19.18 15.55 -3.74
C SER A 545 19.51 16.50 -2.58
N ALA A 546 18.50 17.05 -1.90
CA ALA A 546 18.69 17.85 -0.70
C ALA A 546 19.31 17.03 0.45
N VAL A 547 18.82 15.82 0.71
CA VAL A 547 19.40 14.91 1.72
C VAL A 547 20.87 14.62 1.41
N VAL A 548 21.20 14.29 0.17
CA VAL A 548 22.59 13.98 -0.25
C VAL A 548 23.51 15.18 -0.07
N VAL A 549 23.11 16.37 -0.52
CA VAL A 549 23.95 17.58 -0.44
C VAL A 549 24.11 18.04 1.01
N LEU A 550 23.05 18.09 1.81
CA LEU A 550 23.14 18.46 3.23
C LEU A 550 24.01 17.49 4.03
N SER A 551 23.89 16.18 3.75
CA SER A 551 24.76 15.16 4.34
C SER A 551 26.23 15.37 3.94
N ASN A 552 26.49 15.78 2.68
CA ASN A 552 27.83 16.09 2.21
C ASN A 552 28.42 17.34 2.89
N ILE A 553 27.63 18.40 3.08
CA ILE A 553 28.06 19.59 3.84
C ILE A 553 28.44 19.18 5.27
N ARG A 554 27.64 18.32 5.91
CA ARG A 554 27.90 17.84 7.27
C ARG A 554 29.21 17.04 7.36
N GLU A 555 29.43 16.11 6.45
CA GLU A 555 30.62 15.24 6.43
C GLU A 555 31.89 15.98 6.03
N PHE A 556 31.77 16.95 5.12
CA PHE A 556 32.91 17.70 4.57
C PHE A 556 32.68 19.22 4.65
N PRO A 557 32.63 19.83 5.86
CA PRO A 557 32.22 21.23 6.03
C PRO A 557 33.16 22.28 5.43
N GLY A 558 34.33 21.88 4.89
CA GLY A 558 35.30 22.77 4.23
C GLY A 558 35.56 22.45 2.75
N HIS A 559 34.65 21.71 2.08
CA HIS A 559 34.80 21.39 0.66
C HIS A 559 34.64 22.63 -0.25
N GLU A 560 35.21 22.58 -1.45
CA GLU A 560 35.33 23.72 -2.38
C GLU A 560 33.97 24.31 -2.83
N ASP A 561 32.94 23.47 -2.96
CA ASP A 561 31.61 23.87 -3.44
C ASP A 561 30.65 24.37 -2.35
N LEU A 562 31.12 24.57 -1.11
CA LEU A 562 30.28 24.82 0.07
C LEU A 562 29.28 25.98 -0.09
N GLU A 563 29.73 27.12 -0.62
CA GLU A 563 28.86 28.30 -0.78
C GLU A 563 27.79 28.09 -1.86
N GLU A 564 28.10 27.30 -2.90
CA GLU A 564 27.10 26.89 -3.88
C GLU A 564 26.08 25.95 -3.25
N ASP A 565 26.55 24.93 -2.53
CA ASP A 565 25.71 23.92 -1.88
C ASP A 565 24.75 24.57 -0.88
N LYS A 566 25.20 25.56 -0.09
CA LYS A 566 24.35 26.39 0.79
C LYS A 566 23.27 27.17 0.02
N LYS A 567 23.62 27.71 -1.15
CA LYS A 567 22.69 28.50 -1.96
C LYS A 567 21.58 27.63 -2.56
N VAL A 568 21.95 26.50 -3.17
CA VAL A 568 20.98 25.62 -3.85
C VAL A 568 20.12 24.85 -2.85
N THR A 569 20.66 24.44 -1.70
CA THR A 569 19.88 23.80 -0.63
C THR A 569 18.89 24.76 -0.01
N ARG A 570 19.28 25.99 0.36
CA ARG A 570 18.34 27.00 0.90
C ARG A 570 17.18 27.28 -0.05
N TYR A 571 17.46 27.47 -1.34
CA TYR A 571 16.41 27.66 -2.33
C TYR A 571 15.46 26.45 -2.41
N THR A 572 16.03 25.24 -2.44
CA THR A 572 15.26 24.00 -2.53
C THR A 572 14.40 23.77 -1.28
N LEU A 573 14.94 24.00 -0.08
CA LEU A 573 14.18 23.92 1.17
C LEU A 573 12.99 24.87 1.15
N GLY A 574 13.16 26.09 0.62
CA GLY A 574 12.06 27.03 0.43
C GLY A 574 10.99 26.55 -0.57
N LEU A 575 11.35 25.77 -1.59
CA LEU A 575 10.37 25.13 -2.48
C LEU A 575 9.64 23.95 -1.81
N LEU A 576 10.37 23.13 -1.05
CA LEU A 576 9.81 21.99 -0.33
C LEU A 576 8.94 22.42 0.87
N GLU A 577 9.22 23.58 1.46
CA GLU A 577 8.37 24.15 2.51
C GLU A 577 6.98 24.53 1.96
N LYS A 578 6.90 25.06 0.74
CA LYS A 578 5.61 25.31 0.07
C LYS A 578 4.80 24.02 -0.15
N ILE A 579 5.49 22.89 -0.35
CA ILE A 579 4.86 21.57 -0.40
C ILE A 579 4.31 21.20 0.99
N ARG A 580 5.11 21.37 2.04
CA ARG A 580 4.72 21.07 3.42
C ARG A 580 3.49 21.86 3.85
N GLU A 581 3.46 23.17 3.61
CA GLU A 581 2.33 24.04 3.97
C GLU A 581 1.00 23.55 3.35
N LYS A 582 1.07 22.96 2.16
CA LYS A 582 -0.09 22.47 1.40
C LYS A 582 -0.38 20.97 1.61
N SER A 583 0.38 20.27 2.45
CA SER A 583 0.29 18.81 2.60
C SER A 583 0.00 18.36 4.03
N VAL A 584 -1.07 17.58 4.16
CA VAL A 584 -1.49 16.96 5.44
C VAL A 584 -0.91 15.56 5.63
N LEU A 585 -0.13 15.05 4.67
CA LEU A 585 0.40 13.69 4.72
C LEU A 585 1.63 13.60 5.64
N VAL A 586 1.51 12.75 6.66
CA VAL A 586 2.56 12.47 7.65
C VAL A 586 3.93 12.11 7.02
N PRO A 587 4.04 11.29 5.96
CA PRO A 587 5.34 10.99 5.35
C PRO A 587 6.07 12.22 4.80
N ILE A 588 5.34 13.21 4.28
CA ILE A 588 5.94 14.43 3.72
C ILE A 588 6.42 15.33 4.86
N GLN A 589 5.65 15.41 5.95
CA GLN A 589 6.05 16.13 7.17
C GLN A 589 7.31 15.50 7.79
N GLN A 590 7.40 14.16 7.82
CA GLN A 590 8.59 13.44 8.27
C GLN A 590 9.82 13.72 7.40
N LEU A 591 9.68 13.69 6.06
CA LEU A 591 10.77 14.00 5.14
C LEU A 591 11.28 15.44 5.31
N GLN A 592 10.38 16.40 5.52
CA GLN A 592 10.78 17.78 5.79
C GLN A 592 11.50 17.91 7.15
N SER A 593 11.01 17.25 8.19
CA SER A 593 11.71 17.24 9.49
C SER A 593 13.12 16.67 9.40
N ILE A 594 13.34 15.66 8.54
CA ILE A 594 14.68 15.11 8.27
C ILE A 594 15.56 16.17 7.60
N LEU A 595 15.04 16.88 6.61
CA LEU A 595 15.78 17.96 5.93
C LEU A 595 16.11 19.12 6.88
N ASP A 596 15.17 19.55 7.72
CA ASP A 596 15.38 20.62 8.71
C ASP A 596 16.46 20.23 9.73
N GLU A 597 16.47 18.97 10.16
CA GLU A 597 17.48 18.45 11.06
C GLU A 597 18.85 18.36 10.39
N LEU A 598 18.91 17.87 9.16
CA LEU A 598 20.14 17.81 8.38
C LEU A 598 20.71 19.20 8.08
N ASP A 599 19.86 20.18 7.80
CA ASP A 599 20.26 21.58 7.58
C ASP A 599 20.87 22.18 8.85
N ARG A 600 20.22 21.99 10.01
CA ARG A 600 20.79 22.40 11.32
C ARG A 600 22.13 21.73 11.59
N ASN A 601 22.23 20.41 11.36
CA ASN A 601 23.46 19.67 11.59
C ASN A 601 24.60 20.13 10.65
N ALA A 602 24.28 20.38 9.38
CA ALA A 602 25.20 20.92 8.39
C ALA A 602 25.71 22.32 8.81
N PHE A 603 24.80 23.18 9.29
CA PHE A 603 25.15 24.52 9.80
C PHE A 603 26.12 24.44 10.99
N MET A 604 25.84 23.59 11.99
CA MET A 604 26.73 23.40 13.14
C MET A 604 28.10 22.86 12.72
N ALA A 605 28.16 21.98 11.73
CA ALA A 605 29.42 21.43 11.21
C ALA A 605 30.31 22.50 10.58
N ILE A 606 29.70 23.43 9.84
CA ILE A 606 30.39 24.59 9.25
C ILE A 606 30.98 25.47 10.36
N GLN A 607 30.18 25.81 11.38
CA GLN A 607 30.64 26.64 12.50
C GLN A 607 31.83 25.99 13.22
N ALA A 608 31.71 24.70 13.59
CA ALA A 608 32.79 23.99 14.26
C ALA A 608 34.07 23.89 13.41
N ALA A 609 33.95 23.79 12.08
CA ALA A 609 35.09 23.81 11.17
C ALA A 609 35.75 25.19 11.10
N GLN A 610 34.96 26.26 11.07
CA GLN A 610 35.45 27.64 11.08
C GLN A 610 36.16 27.98 12.40
N GLU A 611 35.59 27.58 13.52
CA GLU A 611 36.20 27.73 14.85
C GLU A 611 37.52 26.97 14.96
N LYS A 612 37.61 25.75 14.42
CA LYS A 612 38.88 24.99 14.38
C LYS A 612 39.95 25.68 13.54
N VAL A 613 39.58 26.23 12.39
CA VAL A 613 40.50 27.00 11.53
C VAL A 613 40.97 28.27 12.24
N GLU A 614 40.07 28.98 12.91
CA GLU A 614 40.41 30.20 13.66
C GLU A 614 41.24 29.89 14.91
N ALA A 615 40.95 28.79 15.61
CA ALA A 615 41.77 28.30 16.73
C ALA A 615 43.17 27.85 16.29
N LEU A 616 43.29 27.18 15.14
CA LEU A 616 44.59 26.86 14.54
C LEU A 616 45.35 28.14 14.16
N ARG A 617 44.66 29.11 13.56
CA ARG A 617 45.22 30.41 13.20
C ARG A 617 45.73 31.17 14.43
N ASN A 618 44.96 31.19 15.51
CA ASN A 618 45.34 31.83 16.77
C ASN A 618 46.50 31.10 17.47
N ARG A 619 46.55 29.76 17.37
CA ARG A 619 47.72 28.96 17.83
C ARG A 619 48.98 29.24 17.01
N LEU A 620 48.85 29.42 15.70
CA LEU A 620 49.97 29.74 14.81
C LEU A 620 50.46 31.20 14.95
N LEU A 621 49.57 32.13 15.32
CA LEU A 621 49.90 33.54 15.58
C LEU A 621 50.44 33.80 17.01
N GLY A 622 50.22 32.87 17.95
CA GLY A 622 50.69 32.96 19.35
C GLY A 622 52.04 32.29 19.64
N ALA A 623 52.71 31.71 18.64
CA ALA A 623 54.02 31.08 18.80
C ALA A 623 55.15 32.07 18.41
N PRO A 624 56.16 32.31 19.25
CA PRO A 624 57.31 33.14 18.86
C PRO A 624 58.14 32.38 17.82
N GLY A 625 58.21 32.90 16.59
CA GLY A 625 59.23 32.52 15.62
C GLY A 625 58.84 31.55 14.50
N VAL A 626 57.62 31.60 13.94
CA VAL A 626 57.31 30.89 12.69
C VAL A 626 57.09 31.87 11.54
N LEU A 627 58.09 31.96 10.65
CA LEU A 627 57.98 32.52 9.30
C LEU A 627 56.99 31.68 8.49
N ILE A 628 55.83 32.25 8.16
CA ILE A 628 54.90 31.66 7.18
C ILE A 628 55.36 32.11 5.78
N PRO A 629 55.60 31.19 4.81
CA PRO A 629 55.98 31.55 3.45
C PRO A 629 54.82 32.25 2.71
N PRO A 630 55.10 33.08 1.68
CA PRO A 630 54.06 33.79 0.96
C PRO A 630 53.14 32.81 0.21
N ARG A 631 51.84 33.13 0.19
CA ARG A 631 50.80 32.38 -0.53
C ARG A 631 51.23 32.05 -1.97
N PRO A 632 50.95 30.83 -2.47
CA PRO A 632 51.08 30.53 -3.89
C PRO A 632 50.21 31.49 -4.72
N SER A 633 50.83 32.08 -5.73
CA SER A 633 50.24 32.98 -6.71
C SER A 633 49.27 32.24 -7.65
N TYR A 634 48.07 31.91 -7.17
CA TYR A 634 46.91 31.53 -8.00
C TYR A 634 45.60 32.09 -7.38
N MET A 635 45.60 33.38 -7.04
CA MET A 635 44.39 34.16 -6.72
C MET A 635 44.46 35.56 -7.34
N LYS A 636 44.93 35.65 -8.59
CA LYS A 636 44.78 36.85 -9.43
C LYS A 636 44.19 36.45 -10.77
N GLY A 637 42.87 36.50 -10.86
CA GLY A 637 42.20 36.41 -12.15
C GLY A 637 40.79 35.83 -12.10
N PHE A 638 39.87 36.41 -11.32
CA PHE A 638 38.42 36.25 -11.57
C PHE A 638 37.60 37.35 -10.87
N TYR A 639 38.06 38.61 -10.96
CA TYR A 639 37.30 39.80 -10.55
C TYR A 639 37.09 40.79 -11.72
N ARG A 640 37.13 40.31 -12.97
CA ARG A 640 37.05 41.18 -14.15
C ARG A 640 36.36 40.53 -15.34
N ALA A 641 35.09 40.14 -15.18
CA ALA A 641 34.11 39.99 -16.26
C ALA A 641 32.73 40.02 -15.61
N PHE A 642 31.74 40.64 -16.26
CA PHE A 642 30.39 40.95 -15.74
C PHE A 642 30.26 42.25 -14.93
N ARG A 643 30.92 43.32 -15.42
CA ARG A 643 30.22 44.59 -15.64
C ARG A 643 29.92 44.69 -17.13
N THR A 644 28.67 44.45 -17.51
CA THR A 644 27.97 45.07 -18.66
C THR A 644 26.63 44.37 -18.84
N THR A 645 25.58 44.95 -18.27
CA THR A 645 24.33 45.32 -18.93
C THR A 645 23.38 45.81 -17.85
N GLN A 646 23.17 47.13 -17.87
CA GLN A 646 22.16 47.81 -17.07
C GLN A 646 20.76 47.34 -17.49
N PRO A 647 19.77 47.54 -16.60
CA PRO A 647 18.61 48.30 -17.02
C PRO A 647 18.46 49.56 -16.16
N THR A 648 18.21 50.68 -16.84
CA THR A 648 17.90 52.00 -16.28
C THR A 648 16.49 52.06 -15.64
N PRO A 649 16.22 53.07 -14.80
CA PRO A 649 15.24 53.01 -13.70
C PRO A 649 14.00 53.89 -13.94
N LEU A 650 12.95 53.72 -13.11
CA LEU A 650 11.89 54.66 -12.68
C LEU A 650 10.87 53.82 -11.86
N THR A 651 10.37 54.12 -10.65
CA THR A 651 10.45 55.27 -9.74
C THR A 651 10.09 54.77 -8.32
N ARG A 652 10.69 55.40 -7.30
CA ARG A 652 10.51 55.18 -5.85
C ARG A 652 9.13 55.63 -5.34
N HIS A 653 8.70 55.06 -4.21
CA HIS A 653 8.14 55.68 -2.98
C HIS A 653 7.70 54.53 -2.04
N LEU A 654 7.91 54.43 -0.71
CA LEU A 654 8.48 55.23 0.38
C LEU A 654 8.87 54.25 1.53
N PHE A 655 10.04 54.47 2.15
CA PHE A 655 10.51 54.29 3.57
C PHE A 655 9.95 53.20 4.55
N PRO A 656 10.62 52.93 5.70
CA PRO A 656 12.02 53.16 6.10
C PRO A 656 12.73 51.94 6.73
N ARG A 657 14.06 52.06 6.82
CA ARG A 657 14.95 51.32 7.74
C ARG A 657 14.53 51.55 9.20
N THR A 658 14.66 50.54 10.06
CA THR A 658 15.50 50.51 11.29
C THR A 658 15.16 49.23 12.08
N ILE A 659 16.04 48.23 12.07
CA ILE A 659 16.01 47.15 13.07
C ILE A 659 17.24 47.36 13.96
N LEU A 660 16.98 47.91 15.14
CA LEU A 660 17.82 47.76 16.32
C LEU A 660 17.80 46.28 16.74
N LEU A 661 18.98 45.72 16.94
CA LEU A 661 19.18 44.43 17.59
C LEU A 661 18.63 44.46 19.02
N PRO A 662 17.87 43.43 19.46
CA PRO A 662 17.92 42.97 20.84
C PRO A 662 18.83 41.74 20.95
N ARG A 663 19.61 41.73 22.04
CA ARG A 663 20.41 40.61 22.56
C ARG A 663 19.55 39.36 22.81
N PRO A 664 20.19 38.17 22.88
CA PRO A 664 19.51 36.88 22.77
C PRO A 664 18.67 36.61 24.02
N PHE A 665 17.37 36.42 23.83
CA PHE A 665 16.59 35.66 24.78
C PHE A 665 17.00 34.19 24.64
N SER A 666 17.47 33.63 25.75
CA SER A 666 17.53 32.19 25.96
C SER A 666 16.17 31.57 25.60
N THR A 667 16.12 30.72 24.60
CA THR A 667 15.03 29.76 24.41
C THR A 667 15.63 28.38 24.33
N THR A 668 15.66 27.75 25.51
CA THR A 668 15.34 26.34 25.72
C THR A 668 14.78 25.63 24.49
N THR A 669 15.29 24.42 24.24
CA THR A 669 14.60 23.38 23.45
C THR A 669 13.11 23.40 23.80
N SER A 670 12.30 23.90 22.86
CA SER A 670 10.87 23.67 22.91
C SER A 670 10.70 22.17 22.65
N HIS A 671 10.54 21.40 23.73
CA HIS A 671 9.50 20.37 23.70
C HIS A 671 8.30 20.97 22.95
N ASN A 672 7.62 20.24 22.08
CA ASN A 672 6.28 20.68 21.67
C ASN A 672 5.45 20.71 22.96
N MET A 673 5.52 21.82 23.70
CA MET A 673 4.80 21.97 24.94
C MET A 673 3.34 21.87 24.55
N ALA A 674 2.56 21.13 25.32
CA ALA A 674 1.14 21.01 25.08
C ALA A 674 0.56 22.44 24.92
N GLN A 675 0.02 22.72 23.73
CA GLN A 675 -0.54 24.03 23.40
C GLN A 675 -2.06 23.96 23.57
N GLU A 676 -2.69 25.10 23.84
CA GLU A 676 -4.15 25.20 23.81
C GLU A 676 -4.64 25.42 22.37
N TYR A 677 -5.63 24.63 21.96
CA TYR A 677 -6.33 24.78 20.68
C TYR A 677 -7.81 24.98 20.92
N LYS A 678 -8.40 25.96 20.23
CA LYS A 678 -9.83 26.22 20.30
C LYS A 678 -10.61 25.14 19.55
N LEU A 679 -11.75 24.73 20.09
CA LEU A 679 -12.69 23.84 19.42
C LEU A 679 -13.70 24.65 18.61
N LYS A 680 -13.83 24.34 17.32
CA LYS A 680 -14.62 25.11 16.38
C LYS A 680 -16.11 25.00 16.71
N GLY A 681 -16.75 26.15 16.95
CA GLY A 681 -18.20 26.25 17.16
C GLY A 681 -18.69 25.71 18.51
N VAL A 682 -17.81 25.45 19.48
CA VAL A 682 -18.20 24.99 20.83
C VAL A 682 -18.04 26.12 21.83
N THR A 683 -19.16 26.55 22.42
CA THR A 683 -19.24 27.71 23.32
C THR A 683 -19.50 27.34 24.78
N SER A 684 -19.87 26.09 25.08
CA SER A 684 -20.05 25.58 26.44
C SER A 684 -19.62 24.12 26.56
N LEU A 685 -19.49 23.63 27.79
CA LEU A 685 -19.21 22.23 28.12
C LEU A 685 -20.48 21.52 28.62
N ASP A 686 -21.66 21.92 28.15
CA ASP A 686 -22.96 21.45 28.65
C ASP A 686 -23.40 20.12 28.00
N LEU A 687 -22.46 19.18 27.85
CA LEU A 687 -22.79 17.81 27.45
C LEU A 687 -23.43 17.10 28.64
N LYS A 688 -24.58 16.44 28.44
CA LYS A 688 -25.16 15.57 29.47
C LYS A 688 -24.29 14.31 29.63
N PRO A 689 -24.26 13.68 30.81
CA PRO A 689 -23.55 12.41 31.00
C PRO A 689 -23.87 11.41 29.88
N GLY A 690 -22.83 10.82 29.27
CA GLY A 690 -22.93 9.88 28.15
C GLY A 690 -23.05 10.50 26.75
N GLU A 691 -23.28 11.81 26.65
CA GLU A 691 -23.26 12.53 25.38
C GLU A 691 -21.83 12.67 24.83
N LYS A 692 -21.77 12.75 23.51
CA LYS A 692 -20.55 12.76 22.71
C LYS A 692 -20.75 13.66 21.50
N GLN A 693 -19.73 14.40 21.13
CA GLN A 693 -19.73 15.27 19.97
C GLN A 693 -18.37 15.21 19.28
N GLU A 694 -18.36 14.92 17.98
CA GLU A 694 -17.13 15.05 17.17
C GLU A 694 -16.96 16.52 16.79
N VAL A 695 -15.78 17.09 17.05
CA VAL A 695 -15.52 18.54 16.90
C VAL A 695 -14.20 18.76 16.17
N GLU A 696 -14.18 19.73 15.24
CA GLU A 696 -12.96 20.19 14.56
C GLU A 696 -12.10 21.04 15.49
N VAL A 697 -10.78 20.87 15.41
CA VAL A 697 -9.82 21.67 16.18
C VAL A 697 -9.40 22.87 15.33
N GLU A 698 -9.65 24.09 15.80
CA GLU A 698 -9.33 25.32 15.04
C GLU A 698 -7.82 25.41 14.78
N GLY A 699 -7.45 25.67 13.52
CA GLY A 699 -6.06 25.74 13.09
C GLY A 699 -5.36 24.39 12.86
N LEU A 700 -6.04 23.25 13.07
CA LEU A 700 -5.52 21.91 12.78
C LEU A 700 -6.48 21.13 11.87
N ASP A 701 -5.94 20.41 10.87
CA ASP A 701 -6.70 19.40 10.14
C ASP A 701 -6.84 18.12 10.99
N ALA A 702 -7.61 18.24 12.07
CA ALA A 702 -7.85 17.20 13.05
C ALA A 702 -9.23 17.38 13.71
N LYS A 703 -9.76 16.27 14.21
CA LYS A 703 -10.96 16.26 15.04
C LYS A 703 -10.67 15.61 16.37
N VAL A 704 -11.45 15.98 17.38
CA VAL A 704 -11.51 15.30 18.68
C VAL A 704 -12.94 14.89 18.99
N LEU A 705 -13.09 13.95 19.90
CA LEU A 705 -14.38 13.58 20.47
C LEU A 705 -14.51 14.23 21.84
N LEU A 706 -15.34 15.27 21.92
CA LEU A 706 -15.78 15.81 23.20
C LEU A 706 -16.81 14.84 23.78
N LEU A 707 -16.67 14.48 25.06
CA LEU A 707 -17.57 13.53 25.70
C LEU A 707 -17.73 13.85 27.17
N ASN A 708 -18.87 13.44 27.75
CA ASN A 708 -19.10 13.50 29.19
C ASN A 708 -19.02 12.09 29.81
N ALA A 709 -17.88 11.77 30.43
CA ALA A 709 -17.62 10.49 31.09
C ALA A 709 -18.05 10.54 32.56
N GLY A 710 -19.35 10.34 32.84
CA GLY A 710 -19.87 10.24 34.20
C GLY A 710 -19.78 11.56 34.99
N GLY A 711 -20.07 12.68 34.33
CA GLY A 711 -20.07 14.04 34.89
C GLY A 711 -18.83 14.86 34.56
N THR A 712 -17.78 14.27 34.00
CA THR A 712 -16.56 14.97 33.58
C THR A 712 -16.53 15.13 32.07
N VAL A 713 -16.59 16.37 31.59
CA VAL A 713 -16.42 16.67 30.17
C VAL A 713 -14.94 16.79 29.82
N GLN A 714 -14.51 16.08 28.80
CA GLN A 714 -13.14 16.07 28.29
C GLN A 714 -13.13 15.70 26.81
N ALA A 715 -11.98 15.83 26.15
CA ALA A 715 -11.82 15.46 24.75
C ALA A 715 -10.89 14.25 24.59
N THR A 716 -11.15 13.41 23.60
CA THR A 716 -10.32 12.25 23.25
C THR A 716 -10.18 12.08 21.74
N GLY A 717 -9.45 11.05 21.28
CA GLY A 717 -9.37 10.70 19.86
C GLY A 717 -10.75 10.31 19.28
N PRO A 718 -11.10 10.72 18.06
CA PRO A 718 -12.46 10.52 17.52
C PRO A 718 -12.70 9.14 16.89
N ARG A 719 -11.66 8.32 16.76
CA ARG A 719 -11.70 7.05 16.03
C ARG A 719 -11.20 5.90 16.89
N CYS A 720 -11.86 4.76 16.77
CA CYS A 720 -11.42 3.52 17.38
C CYS A 720 -10.07 3.10 16.77
N THR A 721 -9.11 2.75 17.61
CA THR A 721 -7.75 2.35 17.20
C THR A 721 -7.66 0.93 16.61
N HIS A 722 -8.77 0.20 16.54
CA HIS A 722 -8.87 -1.09 15.84
C HIS A 722 -8.95 -0.87 14.31
N TYR A 723 -10.14 -0.55 13.77
CA TYR A 723 -10.38 -0.32 12.33
C TYR A 723 -10.93 1.08 12.02
N GLY A 724 -10.70 2.07 12.89
CA GLY A 724 -11.07 3.47 12.61
C GLY A 724 -12.56 3.80 12.74
N ALA A 725 -13.35 2.97 13.45
CA ALA A 725 -14.77 3.23 13.67
C ALA A 725 -14.98 4.62 14.31
N PRO A 726 -15.94 5.44 13.84
CA PRO A 726 -16.27 6.72 14.47
C PRO A 726 -16.80 6.51 15.88
N LEU A 727 -16.07 6.97 16.90
CA LEU A 727 -16.45 6.77 18.31
C LEU A 727 -17.60 7.68 18.75
N VAL A 728 -17.92 8.71 17.98
CA VAL A 728 -19.18 9.47 18.14
C VAL A 728 -20.42 8.59 17.96
N LYS A 729 -20.32 7.51 17.15
CA LYS A 729 -21.37 6.48 17.01
C LYS A 729 -21.25 5.35 18.04
N GLY A 730 -20.20 5.36 18.87
CA GLY A 730 -20.02 4.39 19.95
C GLY A 730 -20.96 4.65 21.12
N VAL A 731 -20.90 3.78 22.12
CA VAL A 731 -21.70 3.92 23.34
C VAL A 731 -20.78 4.31 24.49
N LEU A 732 -21.20 5.31 25.27
CA LEU A 732 -20.46 5.77 26.45
C LEU A 732 -21.31 5.46 27.67
N GLY A 733 -20.85 4.53 28.50
CA GLY A 733 -21.51 4.19 29.75
C GLY A 733 -21.26 5.25 30.83
N THR A 734 -22.10 5.28 31.85
CA THR A 734 -21.94 6.17 33.01
C THR A 734 -20.65 5.90 33.80
N ASN A 735 -20.18 4.65 33.78
CA ASN A 735 -18.88 4.24 34.31
C ASN A 735 -17.67 4.84 33.54
N GLY A 736 -17.91 5.59 32.46
CA GLY A 736 -16.87 6.18 31.63
C GLY A 736 -16.31 5.21 30.58
N LYS A 737 -16.99 4.10 30.30
CA LYS A 737 -16.57 3.09 29.34
C LYS A 737 -17.04 3.46 27.93
N LEU A 738 -16.11 3.73 27.02
CA LEU A 738 -16.40 4.09 25.63
C LEU A 738 -16.22 2.86 24.71
N THR A 739 -17.34 2.31 24.24
CA THR A 739 -17.39 1.09 23.42
C THR A 739 -17.56 1.40 21.94
N CYS A 740 -16.68 0.83 21.12
CA CYS A 740 -16.69 0.93 19.66
C CYS A 740 -17.95 0.29 19.05
N PRO A 741 -18.62 0.97 18.10
CA PRO A 741 -19.86 0.47 17.51
C PRO A 741 -19.68 -0.71 16.56
N TRP A 742 -18.45 -1.00 16.12
CA TRP A 742 -18.22 -2.07 15.14
C TRP A 742 -17.77 -3.40 15.75
N HIS A 743 -16.86 -3.37 16.72
CA HIS A 743 -16.15 -4.58 17.13
C HIS A 743 -16.05 -4.74 18.66
N GLY A 744 -16.61 -3.81 19.44
CA GLY A 744 -16.60 -3.89 20.90
C GLY A 744 -15.32 -3.40 21.58
N ALA A 745 -14.32 -2.97 20.81
CA ALA A 745 -13.11 -2.30 21.33
C ALA A 745 -13.49 -1.22 22.33
N CYS A 746 -12.87 -1.25 23.50
CA CYS A 746 -13.32 -0.45 24.62
C CYS A 746 -12.19 0.38 25.23
N PHE A 747 -12.51 1.60 25.59
CA PHE A 747 -11.57 2.56 26.14
C PHE A 747 -12.11 3.16 27.43
N ASN A 748 -11.23 3.37 28.40
CA ASN A 748 -11.53 4.20 29.54
C ASN A 748 -11.61 5.63 29.04
N ALA A 749 -12.76 6.29 29.11
CA ALA A 749 -12.91 7.62 28.55
C ALA A 749 -12.04 8.65 29.31
N LYS A 750 -11.78 8.46 30.61
CA LYS A 750 -10.99 9.36 31.48
C LYS A 750 -9.49 9.27 31.22
N THR A 751 -8.95 8.06 31.01
CA THR A 751 -7.50 7.89 30.80
C THR A 751 -7.15 7.66 29.33
N GLY A 752 -8.12 7.25 28.52
CA GLY A 752 -7.96 6.79 27.14
C GLY A 752 -7.37 5.39 27.03
N ASP A 753 -7.03 4.72 28.13
CA ASP A 753 -6.44 3.39 28.11
C ASP A 753 -7.40 2.36 27.49
N VAL A 754 -6.84 1.33 26.86
CA VAL A 754 -7.62 0.21 26.34
C VAL A 754 -8.15 -0.61 27.52
N GLU A 755 -9.46 -0.73 27.63
CA GLU A 755 -10.11 -1.58 28.63
C GLU A 755 -10.45 -2.96 28.06
N ASP A 756 -10.84 -3.01 26.79
CA ASP A 756 -11.25 -4.26 26.15
C ASP A 756 -10.79 -4.34 24.68
N ALA A 757 -10.60 -5.57 24.23
CA ALA A 757 -10.20 -5.91 22.88
C ALA A 757 -11.29 -5.51 21.85
N PRO A 758 -10.94 -5.35 20.56
CA PRO A 758 -9.64 -5.60 19.94
C PRO A 758 -8.81 -4.32 19.67
N ALA A 759 -8.94 -3.27 20.47
CA ALA A 759 -8.10 -2.08 20.33
C ALA A 759 -6.63 -2.40 20.63
N LEU A 760 -5.72 -1.86 19.81
CA LEU A 760 -4.28 -1.98 20.03
C LEU A 760 -3.67 -0.77 20.71
N ASP A 761 -4.01 0.42 20.23
CA ASP A 761 -3.47 1.67 20.74
C ASP A 761 -4.51 2.32 21.65
N ALA A 762 -4.07 3.03 22.68
CA ALA A 762 -4.93 3.79 23.56
C ALA A 762 -5.39 5.09 22.87
N LEU A 763 -6.44 5.72 23.38
CA LEU A 763 -6.82 7.06 22.96
C LEU A 763 -6.03 8.11 23.75
N PRO A 764 -5.66 9.24 23.12
CA PRO A 764 -5.22 10.39 23.87
C PRO A 764 -6.41 11.00 24.62
N VAL A 765 -6.16 11.59 25.78
CA VAL A 765 -7.15 12.39 26.50
C VAL A 765 -6.59 13.80 26.63
N PHE A 766 -7.40 14.78 26.25
CA PHE A 766 -7.06 16.19 26.28
C PHE A 766 -7.92 16.88 27.33
N LYS A 767 -7.26 17.67 28.18
CA LYS A 767 -7.93 18.54 29.14
C LYS A 767 -8.72 19.60 28.38
N THR A 768 -9.96 19.84 28.80
CA THR A 768 -10.84 20.89 28.25
C THR A 768 -10.88 22.10 29.18
N THR A 769 -10.89 23.30 28.61
CA THR A 769 -11.03 24.57 29.35
C THR A 769 -12.05 25.47 28.67
N LEU A 770 -12.94 26.10 29.44
CA LEU A 770 -13.90 27.09 28.95
C LEU A 770 -13.35 28.49 29.30
N ARG A 771 -13.15 29.33 28.28
CA ARG A 771 -12.69 30.72 28.44
C ARG A 771 -13.34 31.60 27.38
N ASP A 772 -13.84 32.77 27.79
CA ASP A 772 -14.42 33.78 26.90
C ASP A 772 -15.51 33.25 25.93
N GLY A 773 -16.33 32.31 26.40
CA GLY A 773 -17.39 31.70 25.59
C GLY A 773 -16.90 30.73 24.51
N ALA A 774 -15.68 30.21 24.62
CA ALA A 774 -15.12 29.20 23.74
C ALA A 774 -14.46 28.05 24.53
N VAL A 775 -14.54 26.84 23.99
CA VAL A 775 -13.89 25.65 24.57
C VAL A 775 -12.53 25.41 23.91
N TYR A 776 -11.53 25.09 24.72
CA TYR A 776 -10.17 24.77 24.29
C TYR A 776 -9.78 23.36 24.75
N ILE A 777 -8.85 22.74 24.03
CA ILE A 777 -8.15 21.52 24.44
C ILE A 777 -6.65 21.79 24.56
N THR A 778 -5.98 21.16 25.53
CA THR A 778 -4.52 21.23 25.66
C THR A 778 -3.88 19.91 25.22
N GLY A 779 -2.95 19.96 24.27
CA GLY A 779 -2.27 18.76 23.77
C GLY A 779 -1.14 19.04 22.79
N GLU A 780 -0.38 18.01 22.44
CA GLU A 780 0.62 18.08 21.38
C GLU A 780 -0.04 17.88 20.00
N VAL A 781 0.35 18.67 18.99
CA VAL A 781 -0.21 18.61 17.62
C VAL A 781 -0.24 17.20 17.06
N ASP A 782 0.88 16.48 17.18
CA ASP A 782 1.02 15.13 16.62
C ASP A 782 0.09 14.13 17.31
N THR A 783 -0.11 14.28 18.62
CA THR A 783 -1.03 13.45 19.41
C THR A 783 -2.49 13.76 19.02
N ILE A 784 -2.84 15.03 18.82
CA ILE A 784 -4.18 15.45 18.36
C ILE A 784 -4.47 14.90 16.96
N LYS A 785 -3.53 15.06 16.02
CA LYS A 785 -3.67 14.59 14.63
C LYS A 785 -3.69 13.07 14.52
N ALA A 786 -2.86 12.37 15.28
CA ALA A 786 -2.85 10.92 15.29
C ALA A 786 -4.17 10.36 15.86
N GLY A 787 -4.72 11.00 16.90
CA GLY A 787 -5.95 10.53 17.55
C GLY A 787 -5.80 9.20 18.30
N HIS A 788 -4.56 8.72 18.48
CA HIS A 788 -4.21 7.52 19.26
C HIS A 788 -2.85 7.73 19.94
N ARG A 789 -2.55 6.94 20.97
CA ARG A 789 -1.26 6.87 21.65
C ARG A 789 -0.86 5.42 21.89
N LYS A 790 0.45 5.16 22.01
CA LYS A 790 0.92 3.79 22.32
C LYS A 790 0.52 3.38 23.75
N PRO A 791 0.20 2.09 23.96
CA PRO A 791 -0.05 1.58 25.30
C PRO A 791 1.22 1.58 26.15
N LYS A 792 1.05 1.46 27.47
CA LYS A 792 2.15 1.30 28.44
C LYS A 792 2.75 -0.10 28.30
N PHE A 793 3.65 -0.28 27.33
CA PHE A 793 4.19 -1.59 26.98
C PHE A 793 5.69 -1.78 27.28
N LYS A 794 6.47 -0.69 27.19
CA LYS A 794 7.94 -0.76 27.30
C LYS A 794 8.36 -1.24 28.68
N CYS A 795 9.28 -2.20 28.72
CA CYS A 795 9.77 -2.80 29.95
C CYS A 795 11.19 -3.36 29.73
N LYS A 796 12.08 -3.17 30.70
CA LYS A 796 13.33 -3.92 30.82
C LYS A 796 13.08 -5.00 31.87
N ALA A 797 13.04 -6.27 31.44
CA ALA A 797 12.64 -7.33 32.34
C ALA A 797 13.56 -7.43 33.56
N VAL A 798 12.94 -7.49 34.75
CA VAL A 798 13.61 -7.66 36.05
C VAL A 798 12.81 -8.67 36.89
N GLY A 799 13.50 -9.41 37.76
CA GLY A 799 12.87 -10.38 38.66
C GLY A 799 12.96 -11.84 38.21
N GLY A 800 12.64 -12.75 39.14
CA GLY A 800 12.75 -14.21 38.95
C GLY A 800 11.47 -14.88 38.42
N ASP A 801 10.33 -14.18 38.45
CA ASP A 801 9.06 -14.68 37.95
C ASP A 801 9.01 -14.70 36.42
N LYS A 802 8.57 -15.82 35.84
CA LYS A 802 8.60 -16.09 34.39
C LYS A 802 7.21 -16.48 33.92
N VAL A 803 6.70 -15.75 32.94
CA VAL A 803 5.46 -16.13 32.25
C VAL A 803 5.82 -16.82 30.94
N VAL A 804 5.34 -18.05 30.78
CA VAL A 804 5.38 -18.75 29.48
C VAL A 804 3.97 -18.78 28.89
N VAL A 805 3.85 -18.37 27.63
CA VAL A 805 2.60 -18.42 26.87
C VAL A 805 2.74 -19.44 25.74
N VAL A 806 1.85 -20.42 25.69
CA VAL A 806 1.85 -21.47 24.68
C VAL A 806 0.78 -21.17 23.64
N GLY A 807 1.20 -20.79 22.43
CA GLY A 807 0.36 -20.29 21.34
C GLY A 807 0.58 -18.80 21.08
N GLY A 808 0.61 -18.41 19.80
CA GLY A 808 0.86 -17.03 19.35
C GLY A 808 -0.37 -16.31 18.78
N GLY A 809 -1.58 -16.65 19.25
CA GLY A 809 -2.85 -16.10 18.76
C GLY A 809 -3.32 -14.82 19.47
N SER A 810 -4.59 -14.45 19.28
CA SER A 810 -5.19 -13.25 19.89
C SER A 810 -5.15 -13.25 21.42
N GLY A 811 -5.38 -14.41 22.02
CA GLY A 811 -5.28 -14.56 23.48
C GLY A 811 -3.88 -14.24 23.99
N ALA A 812 -2.85 -14.72 23.30
CA ALA A 812 -1.46 -14.42 23.66
C ALA A 812 -1.14 -12.92 23.54
N LEU A 813 -1.64 -12.25 22.50
CA LEU A 813 -1.51 -10.79 22.38
C LEU A 813 -2.18 -10.08 23.55
N GLY A 814 -3.42 -10.46 23.89
CA GLY A 814 -4.16 -9.89 25.03
C GLY A 814 -3.43 -10.11 26.37
N THR A 815 -2.85 -11.29 26.57
CA THR A 815 -2.04 -11.61 27.76
C THR A 815 -0.78 -10.74 27.82
N VAL A 816 -0.02 -10.66 26.73
CA VAL A 816 1.25 -9.91 26.66
C VAL A 816 1.01 -8.42 26.88
N GLU A 817 0.01 -7.84 26.20
CA GLU A 817 -0.38 -6.43 26.38
C GLU A 817 -0.87 -6.19 27.82
N GLY A 818 -1.79 -7.01 28.31
CA GLY A 818 -2.35 -6.87 29.65
C GLY A 818 -1.29 -6.99 30.76
N LEU A 819 -0.29 -7.87 30.60
CA LEU A 819 0.79 -8.01 31.58
C LEU A 819 1.62 -6.74 31.67
N ARG A 820 2.06 -6.21 30.52
CA ARG A 820 2.90 -4.99 30.50
C ARG A 820 2.13 -3.74 30.92
N GLU A 821 0.88 -3.60 30.48
CA GLU A 821 0.02 -2.47 30.86
C GLU A 821 -0.27 -2.45 32.37
N ASN A 822 -0.40 -3.63 32.99
CA ASN A 822 -0.60 -3.78 34.42
C ASN A 822 0.71 -3.79 35.24
N GLY A 823 1.85 -3.49 34.62
CA GLY A 823 3.13 -3.31 35.31
C GLY A 823 3.86 -4.62 35.66
N TYR A 824 3.57 -5.74 34.99
CA TYR A 824 4.39 -6.94 35.13
C TYR A 824 5.79 -6.71 34.57
N GLU A 825 6.82 -6.88 35.40
CA GLU A 825 8.22 -6.62 35.04
C GLU A 825 9.02 -7.88 34.72
N GLY A 826 8.49 -9.09 34.96
CA GLY A 826 9.21 -10.34 34.71
C GLY A 826 9.38 -10.69 33.22
N PRO A 827 10.28 -11.63 32.87
CA PRO A 827 10.39 -12.16 31.51
C PRO A 827 9.08 -12.80 31.02
N ILE A 828 8.79 -12.61 29.73
CA ILE A 828 7.68 -13.27 29.03
C ILE A 828 8.23 -14.00 27.81
N THR A 829 7.94 -15.30 27.71
CA THR A 829 8.28 -16.12 26.54
C THR A 829 7.00 -16.64 25.89
N VAL A 830 6.80 -16.36 24.61
CA VAL A 830 5.69 -16.87 23.80
C VAL A 830 6.22 -17.96 22.86
N ILE A 831 5.67 -19.17 22.93
CA ILE A 831 6.08 -20.31 22.10
C ILE A 831 4.98 -20.57 21.06
N SER A 832 5.31 -20.54 19.77
CA SER A 832 4.33 -20.71 18.68
C SER A 832 4.93 -21.41 17.46
N ASN A 833 4.16 -22.31 16.85
CA ASN A 833 4.57 -23.07 15.66
C ASN A 833 4.18 -22.41 14.31
N GLU A 834 3.48 -21.27 14.34
CA GLU A 834 2.98 -20.63 13.11
C GLU A 834 4.10 -19.91 12.31
N GLY A 835 5.20 -19.52 12.97
CA GLY A 835 6.37 -18.89 12.34
C GLY A 835 6.25 -17.38 12.10
N TYR A 836 5.28 -16.71 12.74
CA TYR A 836 5.07 -15.26 12.69
C TYR A 836 4.45 -14.74 14.00
N TYR A 837 4.61 -13.43 14.27
CA TYR A 837 3.94 -12.73 15.37
C TYR A 837 2.40 -12.69 15.21
N PRO A 838 1.63 -12.49 16.29
CA PRO A 838 0.17 -12.39 16.26
C PRO A 838 -0.37 -11.54 15.09
N ILE A 839 -1.34 -12.13 14.39
CA ILE A 839 -1.96 -11.56 13.19
C ILE A 839 -3.45 -11.26 13.37
N ASP A 840 -4.00 -10.41 12.52
CA ASP A 840 -5.43 -10.20 12.31
C ASP A 840 -6.06 -11.37 11.54
N ARG A 841 -6.21 -12.50 12.23
CA ARG A 841 -6.74 -13.76 11.67
C ARG A 841 -8.11 -13.63 11.00
N PRO A 842 -9.06 -12.79 11.49
CA PRO A 842 -10.34 -12.57 10.79
C PRO A 842 -10.22 -12.13 9.33
N LYS A 843 -9.10 -11.53 8.91
CA LYS A 843 -8.87 -11.16 7.50
C LYS A 843 -8.60 -12.35 6.56
N LEU A 844 -8.25 -13.52 7.11
CA LEU A 844 -7.96 -14.73 6.33
C LEU A 844 -9.21 -15.29 5.63
N SER A 845 -10.39 -15.23 6.26
CA SER A 845 -11.64 -15.74 5.68
C SER A 845 -12.45 -14.69 4.94
N LYS A 846 -12.28 -13.39 5.28
CA LYS A 846 -13.06 -12.28 4.71
C LYS A 846 -12.46 -11.74 3.41
N ALA A 847 -11.21 -11.30 3.47
CA ALA A 847 -10.52 -10.72 2.32
C ALA A 847 -9.60 -11.76 1.62
N LEU A 848 -9.54 -12.98 2.17
CA LEU A 848 -8.57 -14.00 1.79
C LEU A 848 -7.14 -13.43 1.76
N LEU A 849 -6.82 -12.56 2.73
CA LEU A 849 -5.56 -11.83 2.77
C LEU A 849 -4.44 -12.76 3.24
N THR A 850 -3.31 -12.75 2.55
CA THR A 850 -2.14 -13.60 2.84
C THR A 850 -0.86 -12.81 3.11
N ASP A 851 -0.92 -11.49 2.91
CA ASP A 851 0.21 -10.59 3.09
C ASP A 851 0.50 -10.39 4.59
N LEU A 852 1.54 -11.07 5.10
CA LEU A 852 1.92 -11.06 6.51
C LEU A 852 2.14 -9.64 7.05
N GLN A 853 2.70 -8.73 6.27
CA GLN A 853 2.96 -7.35 6.72
C GLN A 853 1.67 -6.58 7.01
N LYS A 854 0.56 -6.94 6.34
CA LYS A 854 -0.77 -6.33 6.55
C LYS A 854 -1.61 -7.08 7.58
N LEU A 855 -1.15 -8.26 7.99
CA LEU A 855 -1.82 -9.13 8.94
C LEU A 855 -1.23 -8.96 10.35
N GLN A 856 0.08 -8.79 10.49
CA GLN A 856 0.71 -8.64 11.81
C GLN A 856 0.26 -7.36 12.53
N TRP A 857 -0.17 -7.53 13.78
CA TRP A 857 -0.66 -6.44 14.61
C TRP A 857 0.46 -5.56 15.18
N ARG A 858 1.61 -6.18 15.47
CA ARG A 858 2.80 -5.55 16.04
C ARG A 858 4.03 -6.07 15.32
N ASP A 859 5.02 -5.21 15.18
CA ASP A 859 6.34 -5.60 14.66
C ASP A 859 7.20 -6.22 15.77
N GLU A 860 8.35 -6.75 15.36
CA GLU A 860 9.34 -7.35 16.25
C GLU A 860 9.90 -6.36 17.27
N GLU A 861 10.14 -5.11 16.86
CA GLU A 861 10.71 -4.07 17.72
C GLU A 861 9.80 -3.75 18.89
N TRP A 862 8.48 -3.75 18.66
CA TRP A 862 7.49 -3.57 19.71
C TRP A 862 7.62 -4.65 20.79
N TYR A 863 7.63 -5.94 20.42
CA TYR A 863 7.79 -7.04 21.40
C TYR A 863 9.12 -6.98 22.14
N LYS A 864 10.21 -6.68 21.43
CA LYS A 864 11.54 -6.46 22.04
C LYS A 864 11.53 -5.33 23.06
N SER A 865 10.81 -4.24 22.78
CA SER A 865 10.71 -3.10 23.69
C SER A 865 10.01 -3.43 25.01
N GLY A 866 9.17 -4.47 25.03
CA GLY A 866 8.54 -5.02 26.22
C GLY A 866 9.28 -6.23 26.80
N SER A 867 10.52 -6.52 26.38
CA SER A 867 11.25 -7.72 26.82
C SER A 867 10.42 -9.01 26.66
N VAL A 868 9.78 -9.18 25.50
CA VAL A 868 9.01 -10.38 25.16
C VAL A 868 9.78 -11.20 24.14
N GLU A 869 10.06 -12.45 24.47
CA GLU A 869 10.71 -13.40 23.59
C GLU A 869 9.68 -14.23 22.83
N PHE A 870 9.84 -14.37 21.51
CA PHE A 870 9.05 -15.27 20.68
C PHE A 870 9.90 -16.44 20.20
N VAL A 871 9.50 -17.64 20.60
CA VAL A 871 10.15 -18.90 20.24
C VAL A 871 9.32 -19.58 19.15
N GLN A 872 9.94 -19.83 17.99
CA GLN A 872 9.31 -20.54 16.89
C GLN A 872 9.48 -22.05 17.06
N ASP A 873 8.59 -22.67 17.80
CA ASP A 873 8.60 -24.11 18.07
C ASP A 873 7.20 -24.65 18.38
N GLU A 874 7.06 -25.97 18.34
CA GLU A 874 5.83 -26.69 18.66
C GLU A 874 5.93 -27.28 20.06
N VAL A 875 5.00 -26.91 20.96
CA VAL A 875 4.90 -27.50 22.29
C VAL A 875 4.37 -28.93 22.18
N THR A 876 5.08 -29.86 22.79
CA THR A 876 4.77 -31.30 22.77
C THR A 876 4.25 -31.81 24.10
N GLY A 877 4.44 -31.06 25.19
CA GLY A 877 3.93 -31.43 26.50
C GLY A 877 4.21 -30.38 27.57
N VAL A 878 3.48 -30.49 28.67
CA VAL A 878 3.66 -29.66 29.87
C VAL A 878 3.78 -30.58 31.07
N ASP A 879 4.81 -30.37 31.87
CA ASP A 879 4.95 -30.98 33.20
C ASP A 879 4.56 -29.93 34.25
N PHE A 880 3.38 -30.14 34.86
CA PHE A 880 2.83 -29.25 35.87
C PHE A 880 3.51 -29.41 37.25
N ALA A 881 4.12 -30.57 37.51
CA ALA A 881 4.82 -30.82 38.77
C ALA A 881 6.17 -30.11 38.80
N THR A 882 6.93 -30.21 37.71
CA THR A 882 8.24 -29.52 37.58
C THR A 882 8.13 -28.10 37.02
N LYS A 883 6.92 -27.66 36.65
CA LYS A 883 6.63 -26.37 36.00
C LYS A 883 7.49 -26.12 34.76
N THR A 884 7.48 -27.07 33.82
CA THR A 884 8.21 -26.97 32.55
C THR A 884 7.35 -27.24 31.32
N VAL A 885 7.64 -26.55 30.22
CA VAL A 885 7.05 -26.77 28.90
C VAL A 885 8.11 -27.39 27.99
N SER A 886 7.78 -28.51 27.35
CA SER A 886 8.66 -29.20 26.40
C SER A 886 8.28 -28.86 24.96
N VAL A 887 9.28 -28.68 24.11
CA VAL A 887 9.09 -28.38 22.69
C VAL A 887 9.71 -29.45 21.78
N LYS A 888 9.24 -29.50 20.53
CA LYS A 888 9.61 -30.51 19.55
C LYS A 888 11.09 -30.54 19.20
N SER A 889 11.78 -29.40 19.26
CA SER A 889 13.24 -29.34 19.09
C SER A 889 14.04 -30.01 20.22
N GLY A 890 13.38 -30.44 21.30
CA GLY A 890 14.01 -31.01 22.50
C GLY A 890 14.30 -29.99 23.60
N GLY A 891 14.03 -28.70 23.37
CA GLY A 891 14.14 -27.65 24.38
C GLY A 891 13.11 -27.77 25.52
N LYS A 892 13.44 -27.15 26.66
CA LYS A 892 12.53 -27.03 27.82
C LYS A 892 12.50 -25.60 28.33
N PHE A 893 11.33 -25.11 28.69
CA PHE A 893 11.09 -23.77 29.22
C PHE A 893 10.46 -23.85 30.60
N ALA A 894 11.19 -23.41 31.63
CA ALA A 894 10.65 -23.32 32.99
C ALA A 894 9.76 -22.08 33.15
N TYR A 895 8.68 -22.21 33.92
CA TYR A 895 7.74 -21.12 34.18
C TYR A 895 7.42 -20.97 35.67
N THR A 896 7.05 -19.76 36.08
CA THR A 896 6.36 -19.54 37.36
C THR A 896 4.86 -19.42 37.16
N LYS A 897 4.43 -18.80 36.05
CA LYS A 897 3.05 -18.78 35.54
C LYS A 897 3.00 -19.31 34.10
N LEU A 898 1.97 -20.07 33.76
CA LEU A 898 1.75 -20.64 32.43
C LEU A 898 0.42 -20.20 31.85
N VAL A 899 0.41 -19.73 30.61
CA VAL A 899 -0.81 -19.40 29.87
C VAL A 899 -0.92 -20.28 28.63
N LEU A 900 -1.94 -21.12 28.59
CA LEU A 900 -2.26 -22.00 27.47
C LEU A 900 -3.23 -21.28 26.53
N ALA A 901 -2.81 -21.03 25.29
CA ALA A 901 -3.49 -20.18 24.31
C ALA A 901 -3.39 -20.75 22.88
N THR A 902 -3.42 -22.07 22.74
CA THR A 902 -3.21 -22.77 21.46
C THR A 902 -4.40 -22.69 20.49
N GLY A 903 -5.56 -22.25 20.95
CA GLY A 903 -6.74 -22.03 20.11
C GLY A 903 -7.33 -23.34 19.57
N GLY A 904 -7.83 -23.33 18.34
CA GLY A 904 -8.50 -24.48 17.73
C GLY A 904 -7.81 -25.03 16.47
N THR A 905 -8.00 -26.34 16.25
CA THR A 905 -7.62 -27.09 15.05
C THR A 905 -8.88 -27.33 14.18
N PRO A 906 -8.89 -26.97 12.89
CA PRO A 906 -9.99 -27.29 11.99
C PRO A 906 -10.28 -28.79 11.94
N ARG A 907 -11.55 -29.16 11.98
CA ARG A 907 -11.96 -30.56 11.83
C ARG A 907 -11.84 -30.99 10.37
N VAL A 908 -11.41 -32.22 10.17
CA VAL A 908 -11.40 -32.89 8.86
C VAL A 908 -12.45 -34.00 8.85
N LEU A 909 -13.04 -34.26 7.68
CA LEU A 909 -14.01 -35.34 7.54
C LEU A 909 -13.30 -36.69 7.46
N SER A 910 -13.82 -37.67 8.20
CA SER A 910 -13.33 -39.07 8.15
C SER A 910 -14.07 -39.92 7.13
N LEU A 911 -14.64 -39.28 6.11
CA LEU A 911 -15.33 -39.91 4.98
C LEU A 911 -14.34 -40.21 3.85
N GLN A 912 -14.72 -41.10 2.94
CA GLN A 912 -13.88 -41.48 1.80
C GLN A 912 -13.49 -40.26 0.94
N GLY A 913 -12.24 -40.24 0.49
CA GLY A 913 -11.67 -39.18 -0.36
C GLY A 913 -11.10 -37.99 0.41
N PHE A 914 -11.77 -37.54 1.50
CA PHE A 914 -11.44 -36.26 2.16
C PHE A 914 -10.06 -36.17 2.82
N LYS A 915 -9.45 -37.30 3.19
CA LYS A 915 -8.10 -37.35 3.79
C LYS A 915 -6.99 -37.73 2.80
N VAL A 916 -7.36 -38.21 1.61
CA VAL A 916 -6.42 -38.82 0.66
C VAL A 916 -6.29 -38.05 -0.65
N LEU A 917 -7.32 -37.28 -1.03
CA LEU A 917 -7.31 -36.44 -2.22
C LEU A 917 -6.74 -35.05 -1.90
N ASP A 918 -5.93 -34.55 -2.83
CA ASP A 918 -5.46 -33.16 -2.88
C ASP A 918 -6.61 -32.19 -3.25
N ASN A 919 -6.35 -30.89 -3.14
CA ASN A 919 -7.32 -29.80 -3.35
C ASN A 919 -8.50 -29.79 -2.37
N ILE A 920 -8.32 -30.39 -1.20
CA ILE A 920 -9.26 -30.32 -0.07
C ILE A 920 -8.58 -29.53 1.04
N PHE A 921 -9.18 -28.40 1.42
CA PHE A 921 -8.55 -27.42 2.30
C PHE A 921 -9.36 -27.18 3.56
N THR A 922 -8.67 -26.88 4.66
CA THR A 922 -9.21 -26.19 5.82
C THR A 922 -8.66 -24.76 5.86
N LEU A 923 -9.19 -23.90 6.72
CA LEU A 923 -8.62 -22.56 6.95
C LEU A 923 -8.43 -22.29 8.44
N ARG A 924 -7.18 -22.08 8.86
CA ARG A 924 -6.84 -21.54 10.19
C ARG A 924 -5.72 -20.53 10.13
N ASN A 925 -4.66 -20.80 9.37
CA ASN A 925 -3.42 -20.03 9.38
C ASN A 925 -3.13 -19.42 7.98
N VAL A 926 -2.09 -18.58 7.87
CA VAL A 926 -1.74 -17.90 6.61
C VAL A 926 -1.41 -18.88 5.49
N ARG A 927 -0.73 -20.00 5.79
CA ARG A 927 -0.36 -21.01 4.79
C ARG A 927 -1.61 -21.68 4.20
N ASP A 928 -2.64 -21.89 5.01
CA ASP A 928 -3.92 -22.42 4.55
C ASP A 928 -4.58 -21.46 3.54
N ALA A 929 -4.62 -20.17 3.86
CA ALA A 929 -5.15 -19.14 2.96
C ALA A 929 -4.34 -19.04 1.65
N GLU A 930 -3.01 -19.15 1.72
CA GLU A 930 -2.13 -19.21 0.55
C GLU A 930 -2.41 -20.43 -0.32
N ASN A 931 -2.60 -21.60 0.31
CA ASN A 931 -2.92 -22.84 -0.39
C ASN A 931 -4.27 -22.75 -1.10
N ILE A 932 -5.31 -22.22 -0.43
CA ILE A 932 -6.62 -21.97 -1.04
C ILE A 932 -6.48 -21.01 -2.23
N LYS A 933 -5.81 -19.85 -2.05
CA LYS A 933 -5.60 -18.89 -3.14
C LYS A 933 -4.86 -19.49 -4.33
N LYS A 934 -3.82 -20.28 -4.07
CA LYS A 934 -3.02 -20.95 -5.10
C LYS A 934 -3.85 -21.98 -5.86
N ALA A 935 -4.70 -22.74 -5.17
CA ALA A 935 -5.58 -23.72 -5.77
C ALA A 935 -6.69 -23.08 -6.62
N ILE A 936 -7.20 -21.93 -6.18
CA ILE A 936 -8.12 -21.11 -6.99
C ILE A 936 -7.40 -20.66 -8.27
N GLY A 937 -6.22 -20.05 -8.15
CA GLY A 937 -5.43 -19.63 -9.30
C GLY A 937 -6.16 -18.58 -10.15
N GLU A 938 -6.40 -18.89 -11.43
CA GLU A 938 -7.24 -18.07 -12.32
C GLU A 938 -8.73 -18.24 -11.99
N LYS A 939 -9.53 -17.21 -12.30
CA LYS A 939 -10.98 -17.17 -12.03
C LYS A 939 -11.73 -18.32 -12.69
N GLY A 940 -12.93 -18.62 -12.20
CA GLY A 940 -13.86 -19.56 -12.82
C GLY A 940 -13.83 -20.98 -12.26
N LYS A 941 -13.34 -21.18 -11.03
CA LYS A 941 -13.33 -22.49 -10.37
C LYS A 941 -14.70 -22.89 -9.85
N LYS A 942 -14.94 -24.20 -9.79
CA LYS A 942 -16.06 -24.81 -9.04
C LYS A 942 -15.57 -25.13 -7.62
N ILE A 943 -16.06 -24.37 -6.65
CA ILE A 943 -15.67 -24.50 -5.24
C ILE A 943 -16.85 -25.08 -4.48
N VAL A 944 -16.65 -26.23 -3.85
CA VAL A 944 -17.62 -26.81 -2.91
C VAL A 944 -17.15 -26.54 -1.48
N ILE A 945 -17.98 -25.88 -0.69
CA ILE A 945 -17.74 -25.62 0.72
C ILE A 945 -18.64 -26.54 1.52
N ILE A 946 -18.04 -27.38 2.37
CA ILE A 946 -18.78 -28.30 3.24
C ILE A 946 -18.81 -27.70 4.63
N GLY A 947 -20.00 -27.39 5.12
CA GLY A 947 -20.26 -26.73 6.38
C GLY A 947 -20.70 -25.28 6.20
N SER A 948 -21.86 -24.96 6.76
CA SER A 948 -22.48 -23.62 6.71
C SER A 948 -22.15 -22.76 7.96
N SER A 949 -20.95 -22.96 8.53
CA SER A 949 -20.42 -22.19 9.66
C SER A 949 -19.89 -20.81 9.23
N PHE A 950 -19.57 -19.92 10.18
CA PHE A 950 -19.12 -18.55 9.87
C PHE A 950 -17.92 -18.53 8.90
N ILE A 951 -16.92 -19.39 9.11
CA ILE A 951 -15.74 -19.45 8.24
C ILE A 951 -16.11 -19.94 6.83
N GLY A 952 -16.93 -20.99 6.74
CA GLY A 952 -17.40 -21.52 5.46
C GLY A 952 -18.20 -20.47 4.68
N MET A 953 -19.10 -19.77 5.35
CA MET A 953 -19.92 -18.71 4.75
C MET A 953 -19.10 -17.48 4.34
N GLU A 954 -18.14 -17.04 5.17
CA GLU A 954 -17.22 -15.95 4.81
C GLU A 954 -16.40 -16.29 3.57
N LEU A 955 -15.88 -17.52 3.48
CA LEU A 955 -15.17 -18.00 2.31
C LEU A 955 -16.06 -18.12 1.08
N ALA A 956 -17.31 -18.54 1.26
CA ALA A 956 -18.28 -18.59 0.18
C ALA A 956 -18.44 -17.21 -0.46
N VAL A 957 -18.66 -16.19 0.37
CA VAL A 957 -18.79 -14.80 -0.05
C VAL A 957 -17.51 -14.28 -0.68
N ALA A 958 -16.36 -14.51 -0.03
CA ALA A 958 -15.06 -14.01 -0.48
C ALA A 958 -14.64 -14.57 -1.86
N THR A 959 -15.11 -15.76 -2.22
CA THR A 959 -14.73 -16.44 -3.46
C THR A 959 -15.81 -16.39 -4.55
N SER A 960 -17.07 -16.12 -4.21
CA SER A 960 -18.24 -16.13 -5.12
C SER A 960 -18.17 -15.20 -6.32
N LYS A 961 -17.53 -14.03 -6.18
CA LYS A 961 -17.50 -13.02 -7.25
C LYS A 961 -16.85 -13.54 -8.54
N ASP A 962 -15.85 -14.41 -8.40
CA ASP A 962 -15.00 -14.85 -9.49
C ASP A 962 -15.10 -16.37 -9.74
N ASN A 963 -15.94 -17.10 -9.00
CA ASN A 963 -16.01 -18.57 -9.00
C ASN A 963 -17.45 -19.06 -8.82
N SER A 964 -17.73 -20.28 -9.28
CA SER A 964 -18.99 -20.97 -8.98
C SER A 964 -18.88 -21.62 -7.61
N VAL A 965 -19.58 -21.09 -6.62
CA VAL A 965 -19.49 -21.55 -5.23
C VAL A 965 -20.77 -22.27 -4.82
N THR A 966 -20.62 -23.45 -4.24
CA THR A 966 -21.71 -24.23 -3.64
C THR A 966 -21.41 -24.48 -2.16
N VAL A 967 -22.37 -24.24 -1.28
CA VAL A 967 -22.29 -24.54 0.15
C VAL A 967 -23.20 -25.74 0.46
N VAL A 968 -22.67 -26.71 1.19
CA VAL A 968 -23.42 -27.89 1.66
C VAL A 968 -23.52 -27.83 3.19
N GLY A 969 -24.74 -27.93 3.73
CA GLY A 969 -25.00 -27.92 5.17
C GLY A 969 -26.02 -28.99 5.56
N MET A 970 -25.87 -29.55 6.76
CA MET A 970 -26.79 -30.56 7.29
C MET A 970 -28.02 -29.94 7.96
N GLU A 971 -27.88 -28.68 8.35
CA GLU A 971 -28.88 -27.81 8.94
C GLU A 971 -29.93 -27.39 7.88
N LYS A 972 -31.09 -26.90 8.31
CA LYS A 972 -32.12 -26.40 7.40
C LYS A 972 -31.70 -25.09 6.73
N VAL A 973 -30.99 -24.25 7.48
CA VAL A 973 -30.46 -22.95 7.04
C VAL A 973 -29.03 -22.78 7.56
N PRO A 974 -28.18 -21.95 6.93
CA PRO A 974 -26.85 -21.68 7.45
C PRO A 974 -26.91 -21.08 8.86
N LEU A 975 -25.94 -21.45 9.70
CA LEU A 975 -25.80 -20.93 11.07
C LEU A 975 -26.99 -21.20 12.01
N GLU A 976 -27.88 -22.15 11.68
CA GLU A 976 -29.11 -22.45 12.44
C GLU A 976 -28.84 -22.67 13.93
N ARG A 977 -27.79 -23.42 14.27
CA ARG A 977 -27.44 -23.71 15.68
C ARG A 977 -27.11 -22.45 16.50
N VAL A 978 -26.58 -21.40 15.87
CA VAL A 978 -26.11 -20.19 16.56
C VAL A 978 -27.12 -19.05 16.45
N LEU A 979 -27.70 -18.85 15.26
CA LEU A 979 -28.57 -17.73 14.93
C LEU A 979 -30.04 -18.12 14.72
N GLY A 980 -30.38 -19.41 14.80
CA GLY A 980 -31.73 -19.90 14.60
C GLY A 980 -32.20 -19.85 13.15
N GLU A 981 -33.37 -20.46 12.91
CA GLU A 981 -33.92 -20.64 11.57
C GLU A 981 -34.26 -19.30 10.89
N LYS A 982 -34.87 -18.36 11.63
CA LYS A 982 -35.29 -17.05 11.11
C LYS A 982 -34.11 -16.24 10.56
N VAL A 983 -33.04 -16.08 11.34
CA VAL A 983 -31.87 -15.27 10.96
C VAL A 983 -31.00 -16.02 9.95
N GLY A 984 -30.88 -17.34 10.07
CA GLY A 984 -30.19 -18.18 9.09
C GLY A 984 -30.80 -18.05 7.69
N ALA A 985 -32.13 -18.04 7.58
CA ALA A 985 -32.83 -17.83 6.31
C ALA A 985 -32.55 -16.44 5.69
N ILE A 986 -32.54 -15.38 6.51
CA ILE A 986 -32.21 -14.01 6.07
C ILE A 986 -30.78 -13.99 5.49
N ILE A 987 -29.83 -14.60 6.20
CA ILE A 987 -28.43 -14.67 5.77
C ILE A 987 -28.31 -15.47 4.48
N GLN A 988 -28.97 -16.63 4.38
CA GLN A 988 -28.97 -17.47 3.18
C GLN A 988 -29.42 -16.69 1.96
N LYS A 989 -30.59 -16.03 2.03
CA LYS A 989 -31.12 -15.19 0.95
C LYS A 989 -30.12 -14.10 0.54
N GLY A 990 -29.49 -13.45 1.52
CA GLY A 990 -28.47 -12.42 1.26
C GLY A 990 -27.20 -12.96 0.57
N VAL A 991 -26.80 -14.20 0.87
CA VAL A 991 -25.63 -14.85 0.26
C VAL A 991 -25.95 -15.42 -1.12
N GLU A 992 -27.15 -15.97 -1.32
CA GLU A 992 -27.68 -16.41 -2.61
C GLU A 992 -27.72 -15.25 -3.62
N GLY A 993 -28.06 -14.05 -3.16
CA GLY A 993 -27.97 -12.82 -3.96
C GLY A 993 -26.56 -12.50 -4.50
N LYS A 994 -25.51 -13.16 -4.01
CA LYS A 994 -24.13 -13.08 -4.53
C LYS A 994 -23.76 -14.23 -5.49
N GLY A 995 -24.71 -15.08 -5.85
CA GLY A 995 -24.50 -16.20 -6.78
C GLY A 995 -24.03 -17.50 -6.14
N VAL A 996 -24.02 -17.59 -4.80
CA VAL A 996 -23.71 -18.84 -4.07
C VAL A 996 -24.92 -19.76 -4.09
N LYS A 997 -24.71 -21.05 -4.34
CA LYS A 997 -25.75 -22.08 -4.28
C LYS A 997 -25.71 -22.82 -2.95
N PHE A 998 -26.87 -23.16 -2.39
CA PHE A 998 -26.98 -23.92 -1.16
C PHE A 998 -27.60 -25.29 -1.40
N TYR A 999 -27.02 -26.31 -0.76
CA TYR A 999 -27.61 -27.62 -0.55
C TYR A 999 -27.71 -27.82 0.96
N MET A 1000 -28.85 -27.39 1.52
CA MET A 1000 -29.16 -27.50 2.94
C MET A 1000 -29.91 -28.81 3.23
N SER A 1001 -29.97 -29.21 4.50
CA SER A 1001 -30.49 -30.52 4.92
C SER A 1001 -29.83 -31.68 4.18
N ALA A 1002 -28.57 -31.50 3.77
CA ALA A 1002 -27.84 -32.41 2.91
C ALA A 1002 -26.62 -32.98 3.62
N GLY A 1003 -26.48 -34.31 3.56
CA GLY A 1003 -25.31 -35.02 4.07
C GLY A 1003 -24.32 -35.33 2.94
N VAL A 1004 -23.03 -35.15 3.21
CA VAL A 1004 -21.96 -35.61 2.31
C VAL A 1004 -21.68 -37.10 2.54
N GLU A 1005 -21.48 -37.85 1.47
CA GLU A 1005 -21.12 -39.28 1.52
C GLU A 1005 -19.62 -39.49 1.27
N LYS A 1006 -19.09 -38.95 0.18
CA LYS A 1006 -17.68 -39.13 -0.24
C LYS A 1006 -17.21 -38.00 -1.16
N ALA A 1007 -15.89 -37.87 -1.30
CA ALA A 1007 -15.26 -37.11 -2.38
C ALA A 1007 -14.66 -38.09 -3.41
N GLU A 1008 -14.82 -37.79 -4.69
CA GLU A 1008 -14.32 -38.62 -5.79
C GLU A 1008 -13.16 -37.94 -6.53
N PRO A 1009 -12.22 -38.74 -7.08
CA PRO A 1009 -11.07 -38.20 -7.79
C PRO A 1009 -11.45 -37.50 -9.11
N SER A 1010 -10.64 -36.54 -9.53
CA SER A 1010 -10.78 -35.88 -10.82
C SER A 1010 -10.42 -36.82 -11.96
N GLY A 1011 -11.20 -36.79 -13.04
CA GLY A 1011 -10.90 -37.54 -14.26
C GLY A 1011 -9.59 -37.10 -14.94
N SER A 1012 -9.11 -35.89 -14.65
CA SER A 1012 -7.85 -35.36 -15.21
C SER A 1012 -6.62 -35.64 -14.33
N ASP A 1013 -6.82 -35.79 -13.03
CA ASP A 1013 -5.76 -36.07 -12.04
C ASP A 1013 -6.36 -36.86 -10.88
N PRO A 1014 -6.18 -38.19 -10.84
CA PRO A 1014 -6.78 -39.03 -9.81
C PRO A 1014 -6.32 -38.73 -8.37
N ALA A 1015 -5.25 -37.94 -8.19
CA ALA A 1015 -4.80 -37.51 -6.88
C ALA A 1015 -5.62 -36.34 -6.31
N LYS A 1016 -6.38 -35.60 -7.14
CA LYS A 1016 -7.16 -34.43 -6.74
C LYS A 1016 -8.65 -34.72 -6.68
N VAL A 1017 -9.38 -33.96 -5.88
CA VAL A 1017 -10.85 -33.97 -5.93
C VAL A 1017 -11.38 -33.53 -7.31
N GLY A 1018 -12.42 -34.21 -7.80
CA GLY A 1018 -13.19 -33.84 -8.99
C GLY A 1018 -14.68 -33.63 -8.69
N SER A 1019 -15.20 -34.26 -7.64
CA SER A 1019 -16.59 -34.07 -7.21
C SER A 1019 -16.80 -34.43 -5.74
N VAL A 1020 -17.91 -33.96 -5.18
CA VAL A 1020 -18.45 -34.33 -3.88
C VAL A 1020 -19.80 -35.00 -4.10
N VAL A 1021 -19.97 -36.21 -3.56
CA VAL A 1021 -21.22 -36.98 -3.64
C VAL A 1021 -21.99 -36.83 -2.33
N LEU A 1022 -23.25 -36.44 -2.44
CA LEU A 1022 -24.18 -36.33 -1.32
C LEU A 1022 -24.91 -37.67 -1.10
N LYS A 1023 -25.42 -37.87 0.11
CA LYS A 1023 -26.09 -39.12 0.53
C LYS A 1023 -27.38 -39.43 -0.24
N ASP A 1024 -27.97 -38.44 -0.92
CA ASP A 1024 -29.15 -38.62 -1.77
C ASP A 1024 -28.79 -39.02 -3.22
N GLY A 1025 -27.49 -39.20 -3.51
CA GLY A 1025 -26.98 -39.52 -4.85
C GLY A 1025 -26.63 -38.30 -5.70
N THR A 1026 -26.86 -37.06 -5.23
CA THR A 1026 -26.47 -35.85 -5.95
C THR A 1026 -24.95 -35.72 -6.03
N THR A 1027 -24.42 -35.46 -7.23
CA THR A 1027 -22.98 -35.24 -7.45
C THR A 1027 -22.70 -33.77 -7.78
N LEU A 1028 -21.85 -33.14 -6.97
CA LEU A 1028 -21.40 -31.76 -7.14
C LEU A 1028 -19.98 -31.73 -7.69
N GLU A 1029 -19.78 -31.24 -8.92
CA GLU A 1029 -18.44 -31.07 -9.48
C GLU A 1029 -17.62 -30.03 -8.69
N ALA A 1030 -16.35 -30.33 -8.43
CA ALA A 1030 -15.46 -29.50 -7.62
C ALA A 1030 -14.02 -29.52 -8.16
N ASP A 1031 -13.47 -28.34 -8.42
CA ASP A 1031 -12.02 -28.15 -8.65
C ASP A 1031 -11.24 -28.12 -7.33
N LEU A 1032 -11.91 -27.66 -6.27
CA LEU A 1032 -11.42 -27.69 -4.90
C LEU A 1032 -12.59 -27.73 -3.91
N VAL A 1033 -12.30 -28.29 -2.73
CA VAL A 1033 -13.23 -28.36 -1.61
C VAL A 1033 -12.66 -27.60 -0.42
N ILE A 1034 -13.50 -26.88 0.31
CA ILE A 1034 -13.13 -26.23 1.58
C ILE A 1034 -14.00 -26.78 2.70
N LEU A 1035 -13.37 -27.26 3.76
CA LEU A 1035 -14.03 -27.80 4.95
C LEU A 1035 -14.21 -26.70 6.00
N GLY A 1036 -15.46 -26.28 6.19
CA GLY A 1036 -15.94 -25.36 7.23
C GLY A 1036 -16.75 -26.08 8.31
N VAL A 1037 -16.37 -27.30 8.68
CA VAL A 1037 -17.14 -28.23 9.53
C VAL A 1037 -16.85 -28.10 11.04
N GLY A 1038 -16.40 -26.91 11.46
CA GLY A 1038 -16.07 -26.59 12.86
C GLY A 1038 -14.62 -26.87 13.25
N VAL A 1039 -14.30 -26.57 14.49
CA VAL A 1039 -12.96 -26.72 15.08
C VAL A 1039 -13.01 -27.61 16.32
N ALA A 1040 -11.85 -28.13 16.72
CA ALA A 1040 -11.63 -28.80 18.00
C ALA A 1040 -10.58 -27.99 18.81
N PRO A 1041 -10.63 -28.00 20.15
CA PRO A 1041 -9.55 -27.46 20.98
C PRO A 1041 -8.18 -28.05 20.59
N ALA A 1042 -7.17 -27.19 20.45
CA ALA A 1042 -5.80 -27.60 20.11
C ALA A 1042 -5.03 -28.02 21.37
N THR A 1043 -5.49 -29.08 22.03
CA THR A 1043 -5.03 -29.55 23.36
C THR A 1043 -4.38 -30.94 23.32
N GLU A 1044 -4.07 -31.46 22.13
CA GLU A 1044 -3.51 -32.80 21.93
C GLU A 1044 -2.25 -33.06 22.78
N TYR A 1045 -1.40 -32.04 22.96
CA TYR A 1045 -0.18 -32.10 23.77
C TYR A 1045 -0.44 -32.25 25.29
N LEU A 1046 -1.69 -32.20 25.72
CA LEU A 1046 -2.12 -32.36 27.12
C LEU A 1046 -2.91 -33.64 27.37
N LYS A 1047 -3.31 -34.37 26.32
CA LYS A 1047 -4.30 -35.47 26.44
C LYS A 1047 -3.86 -36.60 27.37
N ASP A 1048 -2.55 -36.85 27.45
CA ASP A 1048 -1.95 -37.94 28.24
C ASP A 1048 -1.38 -37.44 29.59
N ASN A 1049 -1.75 -36.22 30.01
CA ASN A 1049 -1.27 -35.65 31.27
C ASN A 1049 -2.00 -36.27 32.47
N SER A 1050 -1.27 -36.71 33.49
CA SER A 1050 -1.84 -37.38 34.67
C SER A 1050 -2.42 -36.43 35.73
N VAL A 1051 -2.11 -35.13 35.66
CA VAL A 1051 -2.51 -34.12 36.66
C VAL A 1051 -3.75 -33.35 36.21
N LEU A 1052 -3.96 -33.27 34.90
CA LEU A 1052 -5.03 -32.50 34.27
C LEU A 1052 -6.03 -33.45 33.60
N GLN A 1053 -7.31 -33.12 33.70
CA GLN A 1053 -8.36 -33.77 32.93
C GLN A 1053 -8.92 -32.81 31.88
N LEU A 1054 -8.94 -33.23 30.61
CA LEU A 1054 -9.65 -32.51 29.55
C LEU A 1054 -11.15 -32.83 29.62
N GLU A 1055 -11.97 -31.85 29.24
CA GLU A 1055 -13.40 -32.05 29.02
C GLU A 1055 -13.64 -33.00 27.83
N GLN A 1056 -14.87 -33.49 27.68
CA GLN A 1056 -15.22 -34.47 26.65
C GLN A 1056 -14.90 -33.98 25.22
N ASP A 1057 -14.98 -32.67 24.97
CA ASP A 1057 -14.66 -32.08 23.68
C ASP A 1057 -13.17 -31.72 23.50
N GLY A 1058 -12.33 -32.02 24.50
CA GLY A 1058 -10.90 -31.74 24.54
C GLY A 1058 -10.53 -30.39 25.17
N SER A 1059 -11.50 -29.61 25.64
CA SER A 1059 -11.23 -28.29 26.24
C SER A 1059 -10.76 -28.37 27.70
N LEU A 1060 -10.39 -27.21 28.26
CA LEU A 1060 -9.97 -27.03 29.65
C LEU A 1060 -11.02 -26.24 30.40
N LYS A 1061 -11.46 -26.78 31.54
CA LYS A 1061 -12.35 -26.07 32.45
C LYS A 1061 -11.58 -24.98 33.21
N VAL A 1062 -12.13 -23.77 33.22
CA VAL A 1062 -11.51 -22.62 33.90
C VAL A 1062 -12.44 -21.96 34.91
N ASP A 1063 -11.89 -21.10 35.77
CA ASP A 1063 -12.65 -20.18 36.63
C ASP A 1063 -12.96 -18.85 35.91
N GLU A 1064 -13.55 -17.90 36.64
CA GLU A 1064 -13.92 -16.57 36.16
C GLU A 1064 -12.72 -15.70 35.75
N TYR A 1065 -11.50 -16.09 36.15
CA TYR A 1065 -10.23 -15.44 35.82
C TYR A 1065 -9.42 -16.20 34.76
N PHE A 1066 -10.02 -17.24 34.15
CA PHE A 1066 -9.38 -18.14 33.21
C PHE A 1066 -8.25 -18.99 33.82
N SER A 1067 -8.18 -19.12 35.14
CA SER A 1067 -7.29 -20.09 35.79
C SER A 1067 -7.85 -21.50 35.56
N VAL A 1068 -6.99 -22.46 35.25
CA VAL A 1068 -7.41 -23.85 35.05
C VAL A 1068 -7.85 -24.43 36.40
N VAL A 1069 -9.07 -24.96 36.45
CA VAL A 1069 -9.62 -25.52 37.70
C VAL A 1069 -8.74 -26.65 38.19
N GLY A 1070 -8.31 -26.57 39.45
CA GLY A 1070 -7.44 -27.56 40.08
C GLY A 1070 -5.93 -27.35 39.87
N LEU A 1071 -5.52 -26.37 39.06
CA LEU A 1071 -4.10 -26.05 38.84
C LEU A 1071 -3.78 -24.62 39.28
N LYS A 1072 -2.77 -24.49 40.13
CA LYS A 1072 -2.26 -23.18 40.55
C LYS A 1072 -1.32 -22.61 39.49
N ASP A 1073 -1.45 -21.30 39.22
CA ASP A 1073 -0.57 -20.55 38.32
C ASP A 1073 -0.64 -20.96 36.83
N VAL A 1074 -1.66 -21.72 36.45
CA VAL A 1074 -1.91 -22.17 35.07
C VAL A 1074 -3.22 -21.58 34.60
N TYR A 1075 -3.21 -20.98 33.41
CA TYR A 1075 -4.36 -20.35 32.78
C TYR A 1075 -4.63 -20.98 31.42
N ALA A 1076 -5.88 -21.01 31.00
CA ALA A 1076 -6.27 -21.41 29.65
C ALA A 1076 -7.22 -20.38 29.05
N ILE A 1077 -6.92 -19.89 27.86
CA ILE A 1077 -7.64 -18.78 27.22
C ILE A 1077 -7.99 -19.07 25.76
N GLY A 1078 -9.06 -18.43 25.28
CA GLY A 1078 -9.54 -18.58 23.90
C GLY A 1078 -10.22 -19.92 23.63
N ASP A 1079 -10.12 -20.42 22.40
CA ASP A 1079 -10.91 -21.56 21.91
C ASP A 1079 -10.75 -22.87 22.72
N ILE A 1080 -9.70 -23.00 23.54
CA ILE A 1080 -9.45 -24.16 24.41
C ILE A 1080 -10.11 -24.07 25.78
N ALA A 1081 -10.67 -22.93 26.16
CA ALA A 1081 -11.20 -22.69 27.49
C ALA A 1081 -12.73 -22.84 27.53
N THR A 1082 -13.21 -23.68 28.43
CA THR A 1082 -14.63 -23.77 28.78
C THR A 1082 -14.86 -22.98 30.05
N TYR A 1083 -15.57 -21.87 29.90
CA TYR A 1083 -15.70 -20.77 30.86
C TYR A 1083 -17.08 -20.76 31.54
N PRO A 1084 -17.17 -20.50 32.85
CA PRO A 1084 -18.45 -20.34 33.55
C PRO A 1084 -19.11 -19.01 33.14
N TYR A 1085 -20.04 -19.05 32.18
CA TYR A 1085 -20.67 -17.84 31.69
C TYR A 1085 -21.84 -17.43 32.60
N HIS A 1086 -21.82 -16.20 33.09
CA HIS A 1086 -22.82 -15.63 34.01
C HIS A 1086 -23.77 -14.63 33.34
N GLY A 1087 -24.06 -14.79 32.06
CA GLY A 1087 -25.08 -13.99 31.38
C GLY A 1087 -26.52 -14.33 31.80
N PRO A 1088 -27.51 -13.59 31.29
CA PRO A 1088 -28.93 -13.86 31.54
C PRO A 1088 -29.32 -15.29 31.21
N ALA A 1089 -30.08 -15.90 32.12
CA ALA A 1089 -30.57 -17.29 32.03
C ALA A 1089 -29.47 -18.38 31.93
N SER A 1090 -28.18 -18.04 32.01
CA SER A 1090 -27.10 -19.03 31.88
C SER A 1090 -26.77 -19.75 33.18
N GLU A 1091 -27.10 -19.15 34.35
CA GLU A 1091 -26.88 -19.74 35.68
C GLU A 1091 -25.43 -20.22 35.91
N GLY A 1092 -24.44 -19.53 35.33
CA GLY A 1092 -23.03 -19.93 35.45
C GLY A 1092 -22.64 -21.17 34.66
N LYS A 1093 -23.48 -21.63 33.71
CA LYS A 1093 -23.18 -22.78 32.87
C LYS A 1093 -21.87 -22.58 32.10
N TYR A 1094 -21.12 -23.67 32.06
CA TYR A 1094 -19.86 -23.77 31.34
C TYR A 1094 -20.09 -23.77 29.84
N VAL A 1095 -19.46 -22.83 29.13
CA VAL A 1095 -19.57 -22.68 27.68
C VAL A 1095 -18.20 -22.44 27.06
N ARG A 1096 -18.04 -22.91 25.83
CA ARG A 1096 -16.82 -22.68 25.05
C ARG A 1096 -17.10 -21.68 23.94
N ILE A 1097 -16.36 -20.57 23.93
CA ILE A 1097 -16.66 -19.43 23.06
C ILE A 1097 -15.48 -19.17 22.12
N GLU A 1098 -15.68 -19.51 20.83
CA GLU A 1098 -14.63 -19.57 19.81
C GLU A 1098 -14.54 -18.28 18.97
N HIS A 1099 -14.21 -17.16 19.60
CA HIS A 1099 -14.13 -15.88 18.88
C HIS A 1099 -12.83 -15.14 19.15
N TRP A 1100 -12.32 -14.51 18.09
CA TRP A 1100 -11.04 -13.80 18.09
C TRP A 1100 -10.94 -12.73 19.19
N ASN A 1101 -11.99 -11.91 19.34
CA ASN A 1101 -12.06 -10.87 20.36
C ASN A 1101 -12.18 -11.44 21.77
N VAL A 1102 -13.01 -12.48 21.93
CA VAL A 1102 -13.23 -13.20 23.18
C VAL A 1102 -11.92 -13.79 23.71
N ALA A 1103 -11.10 -14.37 22.83
CA ALA A 1103 -9.79 -14.88 23.20
C ALA A 1103 -8.85 -13.77 23.71
N GLN A 1104 -8.81 -12.63 23.05
CA GLN A 1104 -7.98 -11.49 23.48
C GLN A 1104 -8.44 -10.93 24.82
N LYS A 1105 -9.76 -10.80 25.03
CA LYS A 1105 -10.36 -10.40 26.31
C LYS A 1105 -10.01 -11.37 27.44
N ALA A 1106 -10.11 -12.68 27.18
CA ALA A 1106 -9.70 -13.72 28.13
C ALA A 1106 -8.23 -13.57 28.53
N GLY A 1107 -7.34 -13.29 27.57
CA GLY A 1107 -5.93 -13.02 27.84
C GLY A 1107 -5.70 -11.79 28.74
N ARG A 1108 -6.44 -10.70 28.52
CA ARG A 1108 -6.36 -9.50 29.38
C ARG A 1108 -6.86 -9.77 30.80
N ILE A 1109 -7.93 -10.55 30.96
CA ILE A 1109 -8.45 -10.96 32.28
C ILE A 1109 -7.41 -11.82 33.02
N ALA A 1110 -6.85 -12.83 32.35
CA ALA A 1110 -5.80 -13.67 32.93
C ALA A 1110 -4.57 -12.84 33.34
N ALA A 1111 -4.14 -11.89 32.50
CA ALA A 1111 -3.04 -10.98 32.81
C ALA A 1111 -3.33 -10.09 34.02
N GLY A 1112 -4.55 -9.56 34.13
CA GLY A 1112 -5.00 -8.78 35.29
C GLY A 1112 -5.01 -9.60 36.57
N HIS A 1113 -5.41 -10.88 36.49
CA HIS A 1113 -5.33 -11.79 37.63
C HIS A 1113 -3.88 -12.09 38.02
N ILE A 1114 -3.00 -12.38 37.06
CA ILE A 1114 -1.57 -12.64 37.30
C ILE A 1114 -0.89 -11.48 38.06
N THR A 1115 -1.18 -10.23 37.70
CA THR A 1115 -0.54 -9.05 38.32
C THR A 1115 -1.15 -8.62 39.65
N ASN A 1116 -2.38 -9.05 39.97
CA ASN A 1116 -3.12 -8.57 41.15
C ASN A 1116 -3.47 -9.66 42.16
N GLN A 1117 -2.85 -10.86 42.10
CA GLN A 1117 -3.15 -11.99 43.01
C GLN A 1117 -3.09 -11.65 44.51
N THR A 1118 -2.34 -10.60 44.90
CA THR A 1118 -2.16 -10.18 46.29
C THR A 1118 -3.13 -9.08 46.74
N LYS A 1119 -3.95 -8.52 45.85
CA LYS A 1119 -4.95 -7.50 46.21
C LYS A 1119 -6.20 -8.17 46.76
N ALA A 1120 -6.47 -7.93 48.05
CA ALA A 1120 -7.73 -8.34 48.67
C ALA A 1120 -8.93 -7.72 47.92
N GLY A 1121 -9.95 -8.52 47.62
CA GLY A 1121 -11.19 -8.04 47.00
C GLY A 1121 -11.16 -7.88 45.48
N LEU A 1122 -10.25 -8.55 44.76
CA LEU A 1122 -10.25 -8.57 43.29
C LEU A 1122 -11.56 -9.17 42.76
N GLN A 1123 -12.50 -8.33 42.33
CA GLN A 1123 -13.74 -8.80 41.69
C GLN A 1123 -13.50 -9.12 40.21
N SER A 1124 -14.05 -10.24 39.75
CA SER A 1124 -14.04 -10.57 38.31
C SER A 1124 -14.90 -9.57 37.54
N THR A 1125 -14.45 -9.18 36.35
CA THR A 1125 -15.20 -8.30 35.46
C THR A 1125 -16.21 -9.12 34.66
N PHE A 1126 -17.39 -8.54 34.38
CA PHE A 1126 -18.40 -9.25 33.60
C PHE A 1126 -17.86 -9.57 32.19
N PHE A 1127 -17.87 -10.86 31.84
CA PHE A 1127 -17.38 -11.33 30.57
C PHE A 1127 -18.46 -11.30 29.49
N SER A 1128 -18.68 -10.13 28.90
CA SER A 1128 -19.55 -10.00 27.72
C SER A 1128 -18.80 -10.45 26.44
N PRO A 1129 -19.24 -11.54 25.76
CA PRO A 1129 -18.68 -11.94 24.48
C PRO A 1129 -19.22 -11.05 23.34
N VAL A 1130 -18.32 -10.62 22.46
CA VAL A 1130 -18.62 -9.84 21.27
C VAL A 1130 -17.88 -10.44 20.08
N PHE A 1131 -18.56 -10.58 18.94
CA PHE A 1131 -17.91 -10.95 17.67
C PHE A 1131 -18.61 -10.35 16.45
N TRP A 1132 -17.99 -10.53 15.29
CA TRP A 1132 -18.49 -10.04 14.01
C TRP A 1132 -18.20 -11.03 12.88
N SER A 1133 -18.96 -10.92 11.79
CA SER A 1133 -18.75 -11.71 10.58
C SER A 1133 -19.13 -10.94 9.32
N ALA A 1134 -18.62 -11.36 8.16
CA ALA A 1134 -18.93 -10.78 6.85
C ALA A 1134 -19.63 -11.80 5.95
N LEU A 1135 -20.95 -11.94 6.09
CA LEU A 1135 -21.75 -13.01 5.49
C LEU A 1135 -22.49 -12.58 4.21
N HIS A 1136 -22.74 -11.29 4.06
CA HIS A 1136 -23.08 -10.63 2.79
C HIS A 1136 -23.01 -9.11 3.02
N ALA A 1137 -23.47 -8.72 4.21
CA ALA A 1137 -23.17 -7.50 4.94
C ALA A 1137 -22.41 -7.83 6.24
N GLN A 1138 -22.17 -6.81 7.06
CA GLN A 1138 -21.48 -6.92 8.35
C GLN A 1138 -22.47 -7.35 9.44
N LEU A 1139 -22.27 -8.55 10.00
CA LEU A 1139 -22.96 -9.02 11.19
C LEU A 1139 -22.21 -8.57 12.45
N ARG A 1140 -22.96 -8.10 13.45
CA ARG A 1140 -22.49 -7.83 14.81
C ARG A 1140 -23.23 -8.76 15.77
N TYR A 1141 -22.56 -9.24 16.81
CA TYR A 1141 -23.16 -10.16 17.78
C TYR A 1141 -22.62 -9.91 19.18
N THR A 1142 -23.48 -10.00 20.20
CA THR A 1142 -23.09 -10.02 21.61
C THR A 1142 -24.02 -10.89 22.46
N GLY A 1143 -23.53 -11.37 23.61
CA GLY A 1143 -24.21 -12.36 24.48
C GLY A 1143 -23.86 -13.81 24.11
N ASN A 1144 -24.55 -14.78 24.68
CA ASN A 1144 -24.29 -16.19 24.38
C ASN A 1144 -25.58 -17.01 24.45
N THR A 1145 -25.85 -17.78 23.40
CA THR A 1145 -27.02 -18.67 23.31
C THR A 1145 -26.71 -20.10 23.69
N GLN A 1146 -25.45 -20.52 23.81
CA GLN A 1146 -25.11 -21.91 24.12
C GLN A 1146 -25.38 -22.28 25.57
N GLY A 1147 -25.18 -21.35 26.52
CA GLY A 1147 -25.38 -21.64 27.94
C GLY A 1147 -26.85 -21.87 28.29
N SER A 1148 -27.73 -20.95 27.89
CA SER A 1148 -29.15 -20.96 28.24
C SER A 1148 -30.06 -21.51 27.14
N GLY A 1149 -29.58 -21.58 25.89
CA GLY A 1149 -30.43 -21.74 24.72
C GLY A 1149 -31.26 -20.48 24.44
N PHE A 1150 -32.09 -20.56 23.40
CA PHE A 1150 -33.17 -19.60 23.15
C PHE A 1150 -34.36 -20.37 22.54
N ASP A 1151 -35.57 -19.85 22.71
CA ASP A 1151 -36.80 -20.44 22.17
C ASP A 1151 -37.54 -19.50 21.20
N ASP A 1152 -37.15 -18.22 21.12
CA ASP A 1152 -37.65 -17.30 20.11
C ASP A 1152 -36.62 -16.25 19.71
N VAL A 1153 -36.90 -15.58 18.60
CA VAL A 1153 -36.14 -14.45 18.07
C VAL A 1153 -37.09 -13.32 17.71
N VAL A 1154 -36.92 -12.17 18.35
CA VAL A 1154 -37.62 -10.91 18.04
C VAL A 1154 -36.76 -10.12 17.05
N ILE A 1155 -37.30 -9.80 15.88
CA ILE A 1155 -36.60 -9.04 14.83
C ILE A 1155 -37.24 -7.66 14.70
N GLN A 1156 -36.42 -6.63 14.81
CA GLN A 1156 -36.79 -5.24 14.56
C GLN A 1156 -36.04 -4.72 13.32
N GLY A 1157 -36.70 -3.89 12.50
CA GLY A 1157 -36.16 -3.38 11.23
C GLY A 1157 -36.58 -4.24 10.02
N ASN A 1158 -35.92 -4.00 8.88
CA ASN A 1158 -36.24 -4.64 7.60
C ASN A 1158 -35.07 -5.52 7.10
N PRO A 1159 -35.20 -6.85 7.17
CA PRO A 1159 -34.21 -7.78 6.62
C PRO A 1159 -33.92 -7.59 5.12
N ASP A 1160 -34.91 -7.23 4.32
CA ASP A 1160 -34.75 -7.07 2.86
C ASP A 1160 -33.93 -5.82 2.50
N GLU A 1161 -33.88 -4.82 3.37
CA GLU A 1161 -33.01 -3.64 3.24
C GLU A 1161 -31.61 -3.88 3.85
N GLY A 1162 -31.36 -5.05 4.46
CA GLY A 1162 -30.12 -5.36 5.16
C GLY A 1162 -29.92 -4.56 6.45
N LYS A 1163 -31.01 -4.05 7.05
CA LYS A 1163 -30.98 -3.22 8.27
C LYS A 1163 -31.93 -3.77 9.32
N TRP A 1164 -31.40 -4.52 10.28
CA TRP A 1164 -32.19 -5.19 11.32
C TRP A 1164 -31.39 -5.49 12.59
N ILE A 1165 -32.12 -5.71 13.69
CA ILE A 1165 -31.63 -6.22 14.96
C ILE A 1165 -32.47 -7.45 15.32
N ALA A 1166 -31.82 -8.54 15.69
CA ALA A 1166 -32.44 -9.77 16.16
C ALA A 1166 -32.03 -10.02 17.61
N TYR A 1167 -33.02 -10.16 18.48
CA TYR A 1167 -32.87 -10.44 19.90
C TYR A 1167 -33.25 -11.89 20.17
N TYR A 1168 -32.33 -12.65 20.77
CA TYR A 1168 -32.53 -14.06 21.11
C TYR A 1168 -33.06 -14.15 22.53
N THR A 1169 -34.18 -14.85 22.71
CA THR A 1169 -34.90 -14.88 23.99
C THR A 1169 -35.09 -16.29 24.52
N LYS A 1170 -35.01 -16.44 25.84
CA LYS A 1170 -35.40 -17.64 26.57
C LYS A 1170 -36.57 -17.27 27.48
N GLY A 1171 -37.79 -17.65 27.10
CA GLY A 1171 -38.99 -17.08 27.70
C GLY A 1171 -39.04 -15.56 27.50
N ASP A 1172 -39.21 -14.79 28.58
CA ASP A 1172 -39.21 -13.32 28.51
C ASP A 1172 -37.81 -12.69 28.64
N THR A 1173 -36.77 -13.49 28.91
CA THR A 1173 -35.40 -13.02 29.10
C THR A 1173 -34.63 -12.96 27.79
N VAL A 1174 -33.98 -11.84 27.49
CA VAL A 1174 -33.09 -11.69 26.34
C VAL A 1174 -31.67 -12.15 26.70
N VAL A 1175 -31.12 -13.10 25.94
CA VAL A 1175 -29.84 -13.76 26.25
C VAL A 1175 -28.69 -13.36 25.31
N ALA A 1176 -29.03 -12.90 24.11
CA ALA A 1176 -28.07 -12.43 23.12
C ALA A 1176 -28.74 -11.53 22.08
N MET A 1177 -27.93 -10.87 21.25
CA MET A 1177 -28.42 -10.16 20.09
C MET A 1177 -27.48 -10.29 18.88
N SER A 1178 -28.02 -10.10 17.69
CA SER A 1178 -27.25 -9.89 16.47
C SER A 1178 -27.84 -8.79 15.61
N SER A 1179 -27.02 -8.05 14.86
CA SER A 1179 -27.52 -7.00 13.97
C SER A 1179 -26.75 -6.93 12.66
N MET A 1180 -27.42 -6.40 11.63
CA MET A 1180 -26.82 -5.95 10.38
C MET A 1180 -27.35 -4.55 10.05
N GLY A 1181 -26.48 -3.64 9.61
CA GLY A 1181 -26.87 -2.27 9.26
C GLY A 1181 -27.29 -1.37 10.44
N ALA A 1182 -27.20 -1.87 11.67
CA ALA A 1182 -27.50 -1.15 12.92
C ALA A 1182 -26.30 -1.21 13.88
N ASP A 1183 -25.19 -0.58 13.49
CA ASP A 1183 -23.89 -0.72 14.17
C ASP A 1183 -23.93 -0.42 15.69
N PRO A 1184 -24.51 0.70 16.19
CA PRO A 1184 -24.45 1.00 17.62
C PRO A 1184 -25.18 0.00 18.52
N ALA A 1185 -26.13 -0.78 17.97
CA ALA A 1185 -26.99 -1.68 18.75
C ALA A 1185 -26.21 -2.71 19.55
N MET A 1186 -25.16 -3.29 18.96
CA MET A 1186 -24.33 -4.28 19.64
C MET A 1186 -23.59 -3.68 20.83
N ALA A 1187 -23.02 -2.47 20.67
CA ALA A 1187 -22.32 -1.80 21.76
C ALA A 1187 -23.29 -1.40 22.89
N GLN A 1188 -24.50 -0.93 22.55
CA GLN A 1188 -25.53 -0.57 23.52
C GLN A 1188 -26.00 -1.80 24.31
N PHE A 1189 -26.29 -2.88 23.59
CA PHE A 1189 -26.69 -4.14 24.21
C PHE A 1189 -25.59 -4.69 25.13
N ALA A 1190 -24.32 -4.66 24.69
CA ALA A 1190 -23.20 -5.17 25.49
C ALA A 1190 -23.08 -4.44 26.85
N GLN A 1191 -23.34 -3.13 26.89
CA GLN A 1191 -23.37 -2.37 28.14
C GLN A 1191 -24.60 -2.67 28.99
N LEU A 1192 -25.79 -2.75 28.39
CA LEU A 1192 -27.01 -3.13 29.12
C LEU A 1192 -26.90 -4.54 29.72
N LEU A 1193 -26.27 -5.47 28.99
CA LEU A 1193 -25.96 -6.81 29.43
C LEU A 1193 -25.02 -6.82 30.64
N GLU A 1194 -23.94 -6.04 30.59
CA GLU A 1194 -22.98 -5.90 31.70
C GLU A 1194 -23.62 -5.30 32.96
N LEU A 1195 -24.63 -4.43 32.80
CA LEU A 1195 -25.35 -3.82 33.91
C LEU A 1195 -26.56 -4.64 34.40
N GLY A 1196 -26.91 -5.75 33.73
CA GLY A 1196 -28.11 -6.51 34.03
C GLY A 1196 -29.41 -5.76 33.78
N LYS A 1197 -29.42 -4.83 32.81
CA LYS A 1197 -30.54 -3.93 32.45
C LYS A 1197 -31.09 -4.17 31.05
N LEU A 1198 -30.99 -5.40 30.55
CA LEU A 1198 -31.59 -5.73 29.27
C LEU A 1198 -33.12 -5.64 29.34
N PRO A 1199 -33.78 -5.13 28.29
CA PRO A 1199 -35.23 -5.13 28.23
C PRO A 1199 -35.77 -6.55 28.13
N SER A 1200 -37.03 -6.72 28.51
CA SER A 1200 -37.77 -7.97 28.37
C SER A 1200 -38.15 -8.21 26.91
N LYS A 1201 -38.44 -9.47 26.56
CA LYS A 1201 -38.95 -9.83 25.23
C LYS A 1201 -40.22 -9.04 24.90
N LYS A 1202 -41.14 -8.93 25.86
CA LYS A 1202 -42.40 -8.19 25.70
C LYS A 1202 -42.15 -6.73 25.32
N GLU A 1203 -41.24 -6.04 26.03
CA GLU A 1203 -40.92 -4.64 25.73
C GLU A 1203 -40.36 -4.47 24.31
N LEU A 1204 -39.52 -5.40 23.85
CA LEU A 1204 -38.98 -5.39 22.48
C LEU A 1204 -40.06 -5.67 21.42
N GLN A 1205 -41.03 -6.54 21.72
CA GLN A 1205 -42.18 -6.80 20.85
C GLN A 1205 -43.13 -5.60 20.77
N ASP A 1206 -43.27 -4.86 21.86
CA ASP A 1206 -44.02 -3.60 21.95
C ASP A 1206 -43.30 -2.43 21.24
N GLY A 1207 -42.11 -2.69 20.66
CA GLY A 1207 -41.40 -1.75 19.80
C GLY A 1207 -40.33 -0.91 20.50
N LEU A 1208 -39.91 -1.27 21.72
CA LEU A 1208 -38.82 -0.58 22.39
C LEU A 1208 -37.53 -0.64 21.56
N ASP A 1209 -36.97 0.52 21.23
CA ASP A 1209 -35.65 0.64 20.62
C ASP A 1209 -34.58 0.79 21.72
N ILE A 1210 -33.66 -0.16 21.82
CA ILE A 1210 -32.59 -0.13 22.81
C ILE A 1210 -31.66 1.10 22.65
N LEU A 1211 -31.59 1.69 21.46
CA LEU A 1211 -30.80 2.90 21.19
C LEU A 1211 -31.46 4.17 21.73
N SER A 1212 -32.76 4.11 22.01
CA SER A 1212 -33.50 5.19 22.69
C SER A 1212 -33.29 5.17 24.20
N LEU A 1213 -32.85 4.03 24.76
CA LEU A 1213 -32.44 3.95 26.14
C LEU A 1213 -31.20 4.83 26.32
N GLY A 1214 -31.27 5.76 27.27
CA GLY A 1214 -30.16 6.66 27.58
C GLY A 1214 -28.86 5.91 27.91
N PRO A 1215 -27.75 6.64 28.09
CA PRO A 1215 -26.47 6.03 28.46
C PRO A 1215 -26.70 5.12 29.67
N PRO A 1216 -26.39 3.82 29.57
CA PRO A 1216 -26.78 2.84 30.57
C PRO A 1216 -26.26 3.27 31.95
N GLN A 1217 -27.18 3.57 32.87
CA GLN A 1217 -26.85 4.14 34.19
C GLN A 1217 -26.34 3.11 35.17
#